data_AF-A0A1W9RXX0-F1
#
_entry.id   AF-A0A1W9RXX0-F1
#
_cell.length_a   1.000
_cell.length_b   1.000
_cell.length_c   1.000
_cell.angle_alpha   90.00
_cell.angle_beta   90.00
_cell.angle_gamma   90.00
#
_symmetry.space_group_name_H-M   'P 1'
#
loop_
_entity.id
_entity.type
_entity.pdbx_description
1 polymer ?
#
loop_
_entity_poly.entity_id
_entity_poly.type
_entity_poly.pdbx_seq_one_letter_code
_entity_poly.pdbx_strand_id
1 'polypeptide(L)'
;MRKLTFVLFCLLLAGSLLAQGNLGYEDNAGARPLGMGRTFVALADDGYAAMWNPAGADMFIERTFSGMFSRLYLGLDNDAIYEGFASYIHHFEKAGSPALSYIQLESVRYREMNFALTYSKSLPRNLYRRGLSLGATFHLLRNQYIRSNFDYEPQLGDVEHHIGDPLNDPVFRNGWGKTNFTLDFGFLMKLRHNLSLGFAASNILQPDMSLAGDPEAGHYPMTVRLGTAYRYHDFLVVAADLRYINESINEKNRLKPHIGTEWWFSDGMVAIRTGWNPEEYSAGFTYRTKTALDLQLDYAFVYPLSTVRETGATSHKLSATLRFLPPPKPLIDLSLRSSDMSVYPRNAILGEPVTITTKVENLGEKTVNNFKVTLYYEMPDAEWVLVDEPRTIKKSLKVGEALEVSWKWVPPAKGHYQLFSAVDDDGSLIPEIKGSFDEIDEENNKGAVELDVFPLPTGTVTPEELKLEIAQVTLIREEEPIVPIVFYDPTQTKIAPRFEKLLSTIVDRMSNNPDIELTLYGYYDPETEGMGYSVYGEKLAKERALALRSHLLSMNPSLRSRIRVVSPTEYDPASGRAGKQEERLPDDIPRIQAENRRVEIKSQVIGFEHWHASIPFEKNSSKTEEANLRNIRAKASDIKKILENNPEAILLFEGFTTENEKDNWSLAFDRAYNAKLALMDILGKQAFEKFENRIFIKGNTDRFTEEPMVIAHLSGEGLIYRPMEGTMAAKDYEMEEDQQNFVKIKAQAEAGIDSFRVSIIDENGELFRVLAEGTGNPPRGIPWNWKDDNGNLVNPTQKYFCKLELKDKLGQRFETISDTIRVKVTEREQLTETLILVQFNFDEKVSESKFLESRVEYVARKFIEKALEPKKRLVAVVGGHTDVVGMRYRNEELSIERAKKEEANLRQYLIYLLGLSNNRELNSWLRAHNTVLTYKGYRDTKPYVIDKWQEGKFITEKIGDNELPEGRTINRRVVVEFYMEKAGEKPKEVLPPQSLKN
;
A
#
# COMPACT_ATOMS: atom_id res chain seq x y z
N MET A 1 -35.10 -16.69 -2.02
CA MET A 1 -34.37 -15.37 -2.01
C MET A 1 -33.41 -15.16 -3.19
N ARG A 2 -32.75 -16.20 -3.76
CA ARG A 2 -31.81 -15.99 -4.91
C ARG A 2 -32.45 -15.61 -6.26
N LYS A 3 -33.71 -16.01 -6.55
CA LYS A 3 -34.34 -15.65 -7.86
C LYS A 3 -34.95 -14.23 -7.89
N LEU A 4 -35.22 -13.62 -6.72
CA LEU A 4 -35.77 -12.23 -6.69
C LEU A 4 -34.68 -11.18 -6.90
N THR A 5 -33.43 -11.50 -6.48
CA THR A 5 -32.27 -10.59 -6.67
C THR A 5 -31.79 -10.53 -8.12
N PHE A 6 -31.92 -11.67 -8.85
CA PHE A 6 -31.51 -11.72 -10.27
C PHE A 6 -32.50 -10.99 -11.20
N VAL A 7 -33.81 -11.03 -10.87
CA VAL A 7 -34.83 -10.27 -11.66
C VAL A 7 -34.73 -8.76 -11.41
N LEU A 8 -34.37 -8.35 -10.16
CA LEU A 8 -34.10 -6.91 -9.89
C LEU A 8 -32.85 -6.39 -10.61
N PHE A 9 -31.84 -7.26 -10.77
CA PHE A 9 -30.59 -6.93 -11.50
C PHE A 9 -30.85 -6.73 -13.01
N CYS A 10 -31.66 -7.60 -13.64
CA CYS A 10 -31.99 -7.43 -15.08
C CYS A 10 -32.94 -6.23 -15.35
N LEU A 11 -33.79 -5.84 -14.36
CA LEU A 11 -34.65 -4.64 -14.51
C LEU A 11 -33.88 -3.32 -14.36
N LEU A 12 -32.76 -3.31 -13.63
CA LEU A 12 -31.86 -2.13 -13.55
C LEU A 12 -30.99 -1.95 -14.80
N LEU A 13 -30.65 -3.06 -15.49
CA LEU A 13 -29.84 -2.99 -16.74
C LEU A 13 -30.61 -2.51 -17.98
N ALA A 14 -31.96 -2.64 -18.01
CA ALA A 14 -32.73 -2.30 -19.23
C ALA A 14 -33.24 -0.84 -19.25
N GLY A 15 -33.03 -0.07 -18.17
CA GLY A 15 -33.61 1.29 -18.03
C GLY A 15 -32.52 2.35 -17.99
N SER A 16 -31.81 2.55 -19.11
CA SER A 16 -30.96 3.76 -19.26
C SER A 16 -30.33 3.76 -20.65
N LEU A 17 -31.05 4.44 -21.55
CA LEU A 17 -30.47 4.91 -22.80
C LEU A 17 -30.92 6.37 -22.88
N LEU A 18 -29.90 7.23 -23.06
CA LEU A 18 -29.95 8.68 -23.40
C LEU A 18 -29.99 9.67 -22.21
N ALA A 19 -28.83 10.25 -21.90
CA ALA A 19 -28.72 11.73 -21.77
C ALA A 19 -27.29 12.24 -22.02
N GLN A 20 -27.22 13.54 -22.40
CA GLN A 20 -25.95 14.29 -22.55
C GLN A 20 -26.04 15.59 -21.70
N GLY A 21 -24.95 16.03 -21.02
CA GLY A 21 -24.84 17.34 -20.33
C GLY A 21 -23.59 17.40 -19.39
N ASN A 22 -23.15 18.63 -19.04
CA ASN A 22 -21.80 19.07 -18.52
C ASN A 22 -21.28 18.70 -17.09
N LEU A 23 -19.94 18.65 -17.01
CA LEU A 23 -19.10 18.47 -15.79
C LEU A 23 -18.79 19.90 -15.19
N GLY A 24 -19.07 20.18 -13.90
CA GLY A 24 -18.65 21.41 -13.09
C GLY A 24 -17.19 21.41 -12.47
N TYR A 25 -16.97 21.90 -11.19
CA TYR A 25 -15.59 21.97 -10.52
C TYR A 25 -15.39 21.57 -8.98
N GLU A 26 -16.28 20.83 -8.32
CA GLU A 26 -16.03 19.72 -7.25
C GLU A 26 -15.38 18.12 -7.32
N ASP A 27 -14.71 17.07 -8.19
CA ASP A 27 -14.71 16.44 -9.73
C ASP A 27 -13.54 15.82 -10.38
N ASN A 28 -12.51 16.57 -10.29
CA ASN A 28 -11.44 16.25 -11.19
C ASN A 28 -10.26 15.78 -10.38
N ALA A 29 -10.38 15.86 -9.04
CA ALA A 29 -9.25 15.54 -8.23
C ALA A 29 -9.16 14.07 -8.01
N GLY A 30 -8.12 13.58 -8.65
CA GLY A 30 -8.26 12.23 -9.05
C GLY A 30 -7.24 11.80 -10.09
N ALA A 31 -6.39 10.80 -9.80
CA ALA A 31 -6.16 9.90 -10.93
C ALA A 31 -6.39 8.43 -10.56
N ARG A 32 -6.21 7.99 -9.28
CA ARG A 32 -6.79 6.66 -8.92
C ARG A 32 -8.14 6.61 -9.43
N PRO A 33 -8.87 7.59 -9.13
CA PRO A 33 -10.70 7.57 -9.53
C PRO A 33 -11.06 8.19 -10.96
N LEU A 34 -10.07 8.32 -11.85
CA LEU A 34 -10.26 8.96 -13.15
C LEU A 34 -10.04 7.95 -14.33
N GLY A 35 -9.74 6.67 -14.02
CA GLY A 35 -10.19 5.46 -14.80
C GLY A 35 -11.21 4.25 -14.71
N MET A 36 -11.88 3.92 -13.68
CA MET A 36 -13.16 3.34 -13.45
C MET A 36 -14.36 4.25 -13.27
N GLY A 37 -14.66 5.03 -14.29
CA GLY A 37 -15.86 5.87 -14.42
C GLY A 37 -16.09 7.21 -13.83
N ARG A 38 -16.12 7.54 -12.56
CA ARG A 38 -16.04 8.72 -11.65
C ARG A 38 -16.87 8.56 -10.41
N THR A 39 -16.69 7.35 -9.86
CA THR A 39 -17.15 6.47 -8.80
C THR A 39 -16.26 6.84 -7.82
N PHE A 40 -16.58 7.66 -6.88
CA PHE A 40 -16.04 7.60 -5.64
C PHE A 40 -17.02 7.25 -4.53
N VAL A 41 -17.09 7.88 -3.46
CA VAL A 41 -18.15 7.86 -2.57
C VAL A 41 -17.93 6.54 -1.91
N ALA A 42 -18.61 5.41 -2.09
CA ALA A 42 -18.79 4.70 -0.82
C ALA A 42 -17.71 3.93 -0.20
N LEU A 43 -16.60 3.99 -0.81
CA LEU A 43 -15.50 3.37 -0.16
C LEU A 43 -15.17 4.44 0.91
N ALA A 44 -14.90 5.71 0.75
CA ALA A 44 -13.61 6.31 1.17
C ALA A 44 -12.74 5.54 2.05
N ASP A 45 -11.72 4.73 1.54
CA ASP A 45 -10.51 4.10 2.16
C ASP A 45 -9.12 4.73 1.98
N ASP A 46 -8.95 5.82 1.27
CA ASP A 46 -7.71 6.57 1.32
C ASP A 46 -7.49 8.04 1.35
N GLY A 47 -6.75 8.94 0.70
CA GLY A 47 -6.03 9.51 -0.49
C GLY A 47 -6.71 10.68 -1.14
N TYR A 48 -7.99 10.85 -1.24
CA TYR A 48 -8.45 11.87 -2.11
C TYR A 48 -9.70 12.61 -1.47
N ALA A 49 -9.98 12.48 -0.19
CA ALA A 49 -11.30 12.16 0.24
C ALA A 49 -12.39 12.95 0.29
N ALA A 50 -12.18 14.07 0.93
CA ALA A 50 -13.36 14.65 1.42
C ALA A 50 -14.14 15.04 0.28
N MET A 51 -13.73 14.77 -0.93
CA MET A 51 -13.93 15.70 -1.92
C MET A 51 -15.26 15.25 -2.23
N TRP A 52 -15.17 14.29 -3.00
CA TRP A 52 -16.09 13.33 -3.26
C TRP A 52 -16.62 12.91 -1.90
N ASN A 53 -15.78 12.54 -0.95
CA ASN A 53 -16.27 12.08 0.32
C ASN A 53 -15.80 12.64 1.68
N PRO A 54 -16.41 13.65 2.32
CA PRO A 54 -15.89 14.26 3.57
C PRO A 54 -16.01 13.57 4.87
N ALA A 55 -16.03 12.33 4.68
CA ALA A 55 -16.78 11.60 5.55
C ALA A 55 -15.74 10.58 5.89
N GLY A 56 -15.30 9.85 4.92
CA GLY A 56 -14.04 9.11 4.89
C GLY A 56 -12.84 9.24 5.80
N ALA A 57 -12.72 10.22 6.65
CA ALA A 57 -11.44 10.72 7.02
C ALA A 57 -10.85 10.27 8.31
N ASP A 58 -11.40 9.38 9.04
CA ASP A 58 -11.05 8.99 10.45
C ASP A 58 -10.75 7.59 10.36
N MET A 59 -11.48 7.01 9.44
CA MET A 59 -12.09 5.82 9.76
C MET A 59 -11.36 4.77 9.04
N PHE A 60 -10.44 5.14 8.16
CA PHE A 60 -9.26 4.45 8.02
C PHE A 60 -8.34 5.11 9.06
N ILE A 61 -7.20 4.55 9.29
CA ILE A 61 -6.29 5.00 10.35
C ILE A 61 -5.22 6.09 9.88
N GLU A 62 -3.95 5.91 9.44
CA GLU A 62 -3.18 6.41 8.25
C GLU A 62 -3.07 7.90 7.81
N ARG A 63 -2.08 8.77 8.24
CA ARG A 63 -2.07 10.32 8.18
C ARG A 63 -2.26 10.80 6.82
N THR A 64 -2.63 12.01 6.38
CA THR A 64 -2.80 12.14 4.91
C THR A 64 -2.53 13.18 3.84
N PHE A 65 -1.51 12.91 3.08
CA PHE A 65 -1.14 13.61 1.95
C PHE A 65 -2.21 13.21 0.84
N SER A 66 -2.77 13.87 -0.21
CA SER A 66 -2.65 13.42 -1.66
C SER A 66 -2.57 14.43 -2.78
N GLY A 67 -1.86 14.15 -3.90
CA GLY A 67 -1.47 15.19 -4.88
C GLY A 67 -1.81 14.78 -6.31
N MET A 68 -2.22 15.68 -7.21
CA MET A 68 -2.48 15.30 -8.63
C MET A 68 -1.95 16.37 -9.53
N PHE A 69 -1.63 15.93 -10.74
CA PHE A 69 -1.49 16.86 -11.84
C PHE A 69 -2.01 16.26 -13.16
N SER A 70 -2.83 17.05 -13.86
CA SER A 70 -3.35 16.68 -15.18
C SER A 70 -3.22 17.82 -16.16
N ARG A 71 -3.02 17.42 -17.43
CA ARG A 71 -3.37 18.29 -18.55
C ARG A 71 -4.67 17.72 -19.15
N LEU A 72 -5.71 18.55 -19.10
CA LEU A 72 -7.03 18.16 -19.63
C LEU A 72 -7.05 18.39 -21.14
N TYR A 73 -7.77 17.50 -21.84
CA TYR A 73 -8.11 17.65 -23.28
C TYR A 73 -6.87 17.93 -24.16
N LEU A 74 -5.85 17.09 -23.98
CA LEU A 74 -4.66 17.07 -24.83
C LEU A 74 -5.05 16.82 -26.30
N GLY A 75 -4.84 17.85 -27.14
CA GLY A 75 -5.30 17.82 -28.55
C GLY A 75 -6.21 19.03 -28.89
N LEU A 76 -6.59 19.85 -27.88
CA LEU A 76 -7.12 21.20 -28.19
C LEU A 76 -5.94 22.14 -28.49
N ASP A 77 -6.02 22.81 -29.66
CA ASP A 77 -5.00 23.82 -30.03
C ASP A 77 -5.42 25.20 -29.47
N ASN A 78 -4.41 25.99 -29.05
CA ASN A 78 -4.50 27.40 -28.53
C ASN A 78 -4.79 27.61 -27.04
N ASP A 79 -4.92 26.54 -26.22
CA ASP A 79 -4.89 26.72 -24.76
C ASP A 79 -4.33 25.45 -24.08
N ALA A 80 -3.76 25.63 -22.86
CA ALA A 80 -3.27 24.50 -22.08
C ALA A 80 -3.96 24.53 -20.70
N ILE A 81 -4.95 23.64 -20.56
CA ILE A 81 -5.72 23.55 -19.31
C ILE A 81 -5.05 22.51 -18.40
N TYR A 82 -4.54 23.02 -17.28
CA TYR A 82 -3.91 22.21 -16.24
C TYR A 82 -4.80 22.13 -15.02
N GLU A 83 -4.60 21.03 -14.29
CA GLU A 83 -5.30 20.84 -13.03
C GLU A 83 -4.35 20.22 -12.02
N GLY A 84 -4.25 20.90 -10.87
CA GLY A 84 -3.47 20.47 -9.71
C GLY A 84 -4.41 20.11 -8.55
N PHE A 85 -4.01 19.08 -7.80
CA PHE A 85 -4.72 18.71 -6.57
C PHE A 85 -3.69 18.50 -5.45
N ALA A 86 -4.06 18.84 -4.21
CA ALA A 86 -3.29 18.43 -3.04
C ALA A 86 -4.09 18.39 -1.73
N SER A 87 -3.67 17.54 -0.79
CA SER A 87 -4.37 17.39 0.50
C SER A 87 -3.48 16.94 1.63
N TYR A 88 -3.58 17.59 2.81
CA TYR A 88 -3.01 17.10 4.08
C TYR A 88 -4.07 16.81 5.11
N ILE A 89 -3.79 15.84 5.96
CA ILE A 89 -4.82 15.28 6.77
C ILE A 89 -4.25 14.72 8.06
N HIS A 90 -5.02 14.88 9.11
CA HIS A 90 -4.66 14.30 10.38
C HIS A 90 -5.91 13.72 11.01
N HIS A 91 -5.68 13.02 12.08
CA HIS A 91 -6.66 12.81 13.12
C HIS A 91 -5.96 12.86 14.46
N PHE A 92 -6.78 12.62 15.47
CA PHE A 92 -6.30 12.44 16.83
C PHE A 92 -7.12 11.28 17.43
N GLU A 93 -6.43 10.36 18.13
CA GLU A 93 -7.01 9.01 18.47
C GLU A 93 -8.40 9.03 19.13
N LYS A 94 -8.69 10.04 19.97
CA LYS A 94 -10.07 10.18 20.55
C LYS A 94 -10.88 11.31 19.89
N ALA A 95 -10.21 12.16 19.10
CA ALA A 95 -10.76 13.46 18.69
C ALA A 95 -11.13 13.60 17.19
N GLY A 96 -11.02 12.56 16.34
CA GLY A 96 -11.55 12.63 14.93
C GLY A 96 -10.52 13.20 13.96
N SER A 97 -10.94 13.51 12.71
CA SER A 97 -9.94 13.79 11.64
C SER A 97 -10.26 15.00 10.81
N PRO A 98 -9.44 16.02 10.98
CA PRO A 98 -9.38 17.17 10.13
C PRO A 98 -8.29 17.07 9.05
N ALA A 99 -8.08 18.22 8.41
CA ALA A 99 -8.19 18.22 6.98
C ALA A 99 -7.86 19.52 6.32
N LEU A 100 -6.90 19.50 5.42
CA LEU A 100 -6.73 20.61 4.50
C LEU A 100 -6.43 20.23 3.05
N SER A 101 -7.18 20.81 2.10
CA SER A 101 -6.88 20.52 0.71
C SER A 101 -7.13 21.68 -0.21
N TYR A 102 -6.57 21.49 -1.40
CA TYR A 102 -6.48 22.53 -2.39
C TYR A 102 -6.51 21.96 -3.81
N ILE A 103 -7.29 22.64 -4.67
CA ILE A 103 -7.40 22.25 -6.08
C ILE A 103 -7.38 23.51 -6.89
N GLN A 104 -6.64 23.42 -8.00
CA GLN A 104 -6.53 24.53 -8.92
C GLN A 104 -6.66 24.02 -10.34
N LEU A 105 -7.54 24.70 -11.09
CA LEU A 105 -7.61 24.55 -12.54
C LEU A 105 -7.14 25.85 -13.11
N GLU A 106 -6.20 25.73 -14.07
CA GLU A 106 -5.56 26.90 -14.64
C GLU A 106 -5.45 26.67 -16.15
N SER A 107 -5.95 27.67 -16.87
CA SER A 107 -5.70 27.83 -18.32
C SER A 107 -4.82 29.07 -18.50
N VAL A 108 -4.45 29.37 -19.75
CA VAL A 108 -3.64 30.58 -20.01
C VAL A 108 -4.34 31.86 -19.51
N ARG A 109 -5.69 31.93 -19.54
CA ARG A 109 -6.39 33.21 -19.19
C ARG A 109 -7.27 33.12 -17.95
N TYR A 110 -7.47 31.94 -17.39
CA TYR A 110 -8.47 31.77 -16.32
C TYR A 110 -8.00 30.74 -15.31
N ARG A 111 -8.33 31.01 -14.04
CA ARG A 111 -7.92 30.17 -12.93
C ARG A 111 -9.05 30.03 -11.92
N GLU A 112 -9.31 28.77 -11.55
CA GLU A 112 -10.18 28.42 -10.43
C GLU A 112 -9.33 27.86 -9.31
N MET A 113 -9.69 28.26 -8.09
CA MET A 113 -8.99 27.81 -6.89
C MET A 113 -10.03 27.39 -5.87
N ASN A 114 -9.66 26.34 -5.15
CA ASN A 114 -10.61 25.76 -4.24
C ASN A 114 -9.89 25.17 -3.05
N PHE A 115 -10.26 25.66 -1.88
CA PHE A 115 -9.60 25.25 -0.65
C PHE A 115 -10.65 24.72 0.30
N ALA A 116 -10.34 23.60 0.98
CA ALA A 116 -11.26 23.20 2.02
C ALA A 116 -10.74 22.42 3.21
N LEU A 117 -11.58 22.61 4.24
CA LEU A 117 -11.27 22.27 5.62
C LEU A 117 -12.34 21.37 6.18
N THR A 118 -11.97 20.12 6.18
CA THR A 118 -12.96 19.11 6.52
C THR A 118 -12.85 18.69 7.97
N TYR A 119 -13.92 18.12 8.48
CA TYR A 119 -13.75 17.27 9.63
C TYR A 119 -14.70 16.12 9.52
N SER A 120 -14.29 15.04 10.16
CA SER A 120 -15.23 13.96 10.31
C SER A 120 -14.83 13.09 11.52
N LYS A 121 -15.66 12.10 11.87
CA LYS A 121 -15.42 11.29 13.09
C LYS A 121 -16.23 10.01 13.13
N SER A 122 -15.53 8.91 13.45
CA SER A 122 -16.11 7.58 13.66
C SER A 122 -16.76 7.44 15.00
N LEU A 123 -17.79 6.60 14.99
CA LEU A 123 -18.49 6.25 16.20
C LEU A 123 -17.85 4.96 16.80
N PRO A 124 -17.69 4.87 18.14
CA PRO A 124 -17.02 3.74 18.80
C PRO A 124 -17.71 2.38 18.56
N ARG A 125 -16.89 1.35 18.35
CA ARG A 125 -17.36 0.02 17.85
C ARG A 125 -18.19 -0.80 18.85
N ASN A 126 -18.17 -0.43 20.15
CA ASN A 126 -19.01 -1.12 21.15
C ASN A 126 -20.51 -0.78 21.00
N LEU A 127 -20.84 0.35 20.34
CA LEU A 127 -22.26 0.76 20.14
C LEU A 127 -22.85 0.25 18.82
N TYR A 128 -22.00 0.15 17.76
CA TYR A 128 -22.39 -0.47 16.48
C TYR A 128 -21.26 -1.41 16.06
N ARG A 129 -21.59 -2.72 16.02
CA ARG A 129 -20.60 -3.79 15.71
C ARG A 129 -19.91 -3.65 14.33
N ARG A 130 -20.38 -2.75 13.45
CA ARG A 130 -19.73 -2.51 12.14
C ARG A 130 -19.70 -1.01 11.83
N GLY A 131 -18.61 -0.59 11.20
CA GLY A 131 -18.13 0.81 11.19
C GLY A 131 -19.11 1.88 10.64
N LEU A 132 -19.41 2.95 11.45
CA LEU A 132 -20.26 4.11 11.04
C LEU A 132 -19.70 5.46 11.55
N SER A 133 -19.94 6.55 10.79
CA SER A 133 -19.26 7.86 11.03
C SER A 133 -19.99 8.91 10.24
N LEU A 134 -19.80 10.17 10.70
CA LEU A 134 -20.31 11.40 10.06
C LEU A 134 -19.20 12.43 9.74
N GLY A 135 -19.46 13.32 8.76
CA GLY A 135 -18.44 14.22 8.22
C GLY A 135 -19.00 15.47 7.56
N ALA A 136 -18.24 16.57 7.60
CA ALA A 136 -18.72 17.92 7.23
C ALA A 136 -17.53 18.75 6.73
N THR A 137 -17.81 19.75 5.87
CA THR A 137 -16.72 20.61 5.38
C THR A 137 -17.29 21.90 4.81
N PHE A 138 -16.40 22.89 4.86
CA PHE A 138 -16.48 24.21 4.29
C PHE A 138 -15.42 24.51 3.22
N HIS A 139 -15.91 25.23 2.19
CA HIS A 139 -15.15 25.62 0.99
C HIS A 139 -14.81 27.06 0.95
N LEU A 140 -13.65 27.35 0.36
CA LEU A 140 -13.43 28.67 -0.19
C LEU A 140 -13.10 28.53 -1.67
N LEU A 141 -14.06 29.00 -2.48
CA LEU A 141 -13.97 28.99 -3.94
C LEU A 141 -13.45 30.34 -4.40
N ARG A 142 -12.58 30.34 -5.42
CA ARG A 142 -12.18 31.59 -6.08
C ARG A 142 -11.99 31.38 -7.58
N ASN A 143 -12.73 32.19 -8.35
CA ASN A 143 -12.61 32.19 -9.81
C ASN A 143 -11.93 33.50 -10.20
N GLN A 144 -10.96 33.43 -11.12
CA GLN A 144 -10.18 34.62 -11.49
C GLN A 144 -9.72 34.55 -12.95
N TYR A 145 -9.91 35.67 -13.65
CA TYR A 145 -9.33 35.88 -14.98
C TYR A 145 -7.96 36.56 -14.84
N ILE A 146 -6.98 36.05 -15.60
CA ILE A 146 -5.59 36.51 -15.50
C ILE A 146 -5.40 37.70 -16.45
N ARG A 147 -5.63 38.90 -15.88
CA ARG A 147 -5.61 40.17 -16.65
C ARG A 147 -4.37 40.34 -17.54
N SER A 148 -3.18 39.93 -17.07
CA SER A 148 -1.93 40.10 -17.85
C SER A 148 -1.85 39.24 -19.13
N ASN A 149 -2.75 38.26 -19.27
CA ASN A 149 -2.73 37.33 -20.44
C ASN A 149 -3.89 37.62 -21.41
N PHE A 150 -4.56 38.78 -21.20
CA PHE A 150 -5.50 39.33 -22.18
C PHE A 150 -4.75 40.40 -22.98
N ASP A 151 -4.39 39.99 -24.20
CA ASP A 151 -3.81 40.92 -25.17
C ASP A 151 -4.88 41.27 -26.22
N TYR A 152 -4.90 42.56 -26.60
CA TYR A 152 -5.82 43.00 -27.66
C TYR A 152 -5.11 44.03 -28.53
N GLU A 153 -5.05 43.70 -29.82
CA GLU A 153 -4.57 44.62 -30.86
C GLU A 153 -5.78 44.97 -31.75
N PRO A 154 -6.16 46.26 -31.86
CA PRO A 154 -7.39 46.65 -32.57
C PRO A 154 -7.34 46.23 -34.05
N GLN A 155 -8.37 45.50 -34.50
CA GLN A 155 -8.48 45.09 -35.91
C GLN A 155 -9.48 45.96 -36.67
N LEU A 156 -9.29 46.00 -37.99
CA LEU A 156 -10.18 46.79 -38.85
C LEU A 156 -11.60 46.19 -38.80
N GLY A 157 -12.58 47.03 -38.42
CA GLY A 157 -13.98 46.56 -38.22
C GLY A 157 -14.34 46.39 -36.74
N ASP A 158 -13.36 46.43 -35.81
CA ASP A 158 -13.68 46.21 -34.37
C ASP A 158 -14.60 47.32 -33.82
N VAL A 159 -14.34 48.60 -34.17
CA VAL A 159 -15.25 49.69 -33.76
C VAL A 159 -16.65 49.52 -34.35
N GLU A 160 -16.76 49.00 -35.60
CA GLU A 160 -18.07 48.79 -36.25
C GLU A 160 -18.83 47.59 -35.64
N HIS A 161 -18.08 46.53 -35.26
CA HIS A 161 -18.65 45.35 -34.57
C HIS A 161 -18.71 45.52 -33.05
N HIS A 162 -18.43 46.75 -32.53
CA HIS A 162 -18.39 47.07 -31.09
C HIS A 162 -17.47 46.15 -30.27
N ILE A 163 -16.43 45.65 -30.94
CA ILE A 163 -15.36 44.87 -30.31
C ILE A 163 -14.35 45.92 -29.81
N GLY A 164 -14.04 45.82 -28.50
CA GLY A 164 -13.08 46.73 -27.86
C GLY A 164 -12.14 45.92 -26.97
N ASP A 165 -11.16 46.65 -26.40
CA ASP A 165 -10.16 46.02 -25.52
C ASP A 165 -10.84 45.34 -24.30
N PRO A 166 -10.70 44.01 -24.16
CA PRO A 166 -11.29 43.25 -23.05
C PRO A 166 -10.85 43.76 -21.67
N LEU A 167 -9.68 44.44 -21.58
CA LEU A 167 -9.22 45.02 -20.31
C LEU A 167 -10.13 46.15 -19.79
N ASN A 168 -10.95 46.73 -20.67
CA ASN A 168 -11.91 47.80 -20.30
C ASN A 168 -13.36 47.28 -20.20
N ASP A 169 -13.58 45.95 -20.30
CA ASP A 169 -14.95 45.39 -20.25
C ASP A 169 -15.60 45.67 -18.86
N PRO A 170 -16.84 46.19 -18.83
CA PRO A 170 -17.56 46.48 -17.58
C PRO A 170 -17.69 45.27 -16.64
N VAL A 171 -17.65 44.02 -17.15
CA VAL A 171 -17.73 42.82 -16.28
C VAL A 171 -16.59 42.77 -15.24
N PHE A 172 -15.43 43.36 -15.58
CA PHE A 172 -14.27 43.39 -14.68
C PHE A 172 -14.22 44.67 -13.82
N ARG A 173 -15.27 45.52 -13.85
CA ARG A 173 -15.27 46.82 -13.11
C ARG A 173 -15.07 46.61 -11.60
N ASN A 174 -15.59 45.50 -11.05
CA ASN A 174 -15.46 45.21 -9.60
C ASN A 174 -14.28 44.28 -9.31
N GLY A 175 -13.38 44.08 -10.29
CA GLY A 175 -12.21 43.20 -10.15
C GLY A 175 -12.29 41.99 -11.10
N TRP A 176 -11.14 41.32 -11.20
CA TRP A 176 -10.94 40.21 -12.15
C TRP A 176 -11.15 38.83 -11.49
N GLY A 177 -11.62 38.80 -10.22
CA GLY A 177 -11.88 37.52 -9.54
C GLY A 177 -13.00 37.65 -8.50
N LYS A 178 -13.67 36.52 -8.23
CA LYS A 178 -14.74 36.40 -7.21
C LYS A 178 -14.37 35.30 -6.24
N THR A 179 -14.63 35.53 -4.95
CA THR A 179 -14.43 34.50 -3.91
C THR A 179 -15.74 34.29 -3.16
N ASN A 180 -16.10 33.02 -2.94
CA ASN A 180 -17.31 32.67 -2.18
C ASN A 180 -17.11 31.31 -1.49
N PHE A 181 -18.10 30.86 -0.69
CA PHE A 181 -17.97 29.61 0.07
C PHE A 181 -19.23 28.76 -0.01
N THR A 182 -19.06 27.49 0.37
CA THR A 182 -20.19 26.54 0.42
C THR A 182 -19.85 25.38 1.36
N LEU A 183 -20.83 24.49 1.59
CA LEU A 183 -20.77 23.46 2.63
C LEU A 183 -21.28 22.13 2.13
N ASP A 184 -20.75 21.11 2.84
CA ASP A 184 -20.86 19.74 2.39
C ASP A 184 -21.19 18.82 3.59
N PHE A 185 -21.90 17.67 3.42
CA PHE A 185 -22.33 16.76 4.56
C PHE A 185 -22.35 15.19 4.38
N GLY A 186 -21.82 14.38 5.32
CA GLY A 186 -21.76 12.90 5.21
C GLY A 186 -22.01 12.02 6.45
N PHE A 187 -22.32 10.76 6.15
CA PHE A 187 -22.50 9.35 6.73
C PHE A 187 -22.15 8.03 5.86
N LEU A 188 -21.26 7.16 6.32
CA LEU A 188 -21.04 5.88 5.62
C LEU A 188 -21.10 4.85 6.67
N MET A 189 -21.42 3.67 6.18
CA MET A 189 -21.52 2.52 7.02
C MET A 189 -20.76 1.39 6.39
N LYS A 190 -20.32 0.45 7.22
CA LYS A 190 -19.87 -0.83 6.71
C LYS A 190 -20.86 -1.87 7.13
N LEU A 191 -22.00 -2.00 6.44
CA LEU A 191 -22.99 -2.94 6.98
C LEU A 191 -22.56 -4.43 6.93
N ARG A 192 -21.49 -4.80 6.21
CA ARG A 192 -20.76 -6.07 6.48
C ARG A 192 -19.29 -5.66 6.55
N HIS A 193 -18.43 -6.63 6.94
CA HIS A 193 -17.01 -6.47 6.55
C HIS A 193 -16.97 -5.99 5.11
N ASN A 194 -17.94 -6.64 4.42
CA ASN A 194 -17.96 -6.70 3.05
C ASN A 194 -19.46 -6.82 2.52
N LEU A 195 -20.25 -5.75 2.24
CA LEU A 195 -21.18 -5.29 1.10
C LEU A 195 -21.04 -3.76 1.24
N SER A 196 -20.91 -2.94 0.20
CA SER A 196 -20.82 -1.49 0.42
C SER A 196 -22.01 -0.73 0.10
N LEU A 197 -22.08 0.48 0.64
CA LEU A 197 -22.91 1.51 0.14
C LEU A 197 -22.44 2.89 0.75
N GLY A 198 -22.81 4.16 0.45
CA GLY A 198 -22.77 5.36 1.43
C GLY A 198 -23.46 6.62 0.83
N PHE A 199 -23.46 7.83 1.47
CA PHE A 199 -23.81 9.30 1.04
C PHE A 199 -22.66 10.46 0.98
N ALA A 200 -22.70 11.85 0.91
CA ALA A 200 -21.94 13.26 0.94
C ALA A 200 -22.83 14.25 0.46
N ALA A 201 -22.98 15.52 1.09
CA ALA A 201 -23.67 16.88 0.70
C ALA A 201 -22.63 17.84 0.21
N SER A 202 -23.00 18.75 -0.70
CA SER A 202 -22.06 19.73 -1.26
C SER A 202 -22.77 20.72 -2.13
N ASN A 203 -21.95 21.73 -2.55
CA ASN A 203 -22.39 23.02 -3.06
C ASN A 203 -23.70 23.44 -2.35
N ILE A 204 -23.89 23.08 -1.05
CA ILE A 204 -25.28 23.09 -0.48
C ILE A 204 -25.87 24.49 -0.51
N LEU A 205 -24.96 25.48 -0.42
CA LEU A 205 -25.34 26.89 -0.36
C LEU A 205 -25.46 27.55 -1.74
N GLN A 206 -25.15 26.83 -2.84
CA GLN A 206 -25.25 27.33 -4.23
C GLN A 206 -24.64 28.73 -4.41
N PRO A 207 -23.33 28.91 -4.13
CA PRO A 207 -22.75 30.24 -4.14
C PRO A 207 -22.70 30.80 -5.58
N ASP A 208 -23.05 32.10 -5.71
CA ASP A 208 -22.82 32.83 -6.99
C ASP A 208 -21.31 33.15 -7.14
N MET A 209 -20.73 32.58 -8.20
CA MET A 209 -19.32 32.77 -8.57
C MET A 209 -19.13 33.69 -9.78
N SER A 210 -20.22 34.32 -10.28
CA SER A 210 -20.11 35.32 -11.37
C SER A 210 -19.46 36.63 -10.88
N LEU A 211 -18.72 37.28 -11.80
CA LEU A 211 -18.04 38.57 -11.47
C LEU A 211 -19.00 39.75 -11.41
N ALA A 212 -19.97 39.80 -12.35
CA ALA A 212 -20.93 40.92 -12.42
C ALA A 212 -22.25 40.66 -11.65
N GLY A 213 -22.41 39.45 -11.05
CA GLY A 213 -23.61 39.11 -10.24
C GLY A 213 -24.83 38.81 -11.12
N ASP A 214 -24.79 37.68 -11.83
CA ASP A 214 -25.98 37.21 -12.59
C ASP A 214 -26.81 36.24 -11.72
N PRO A 215 -28.08 36.57 -11.41
CA PRO A 215 -28.94 35.74 -10.56
C PRO A 215 -29.28 34.37 -11.17
N GLU A 216 -29.21 34.24 -12.50
CA GLU A 216 -29.77 33.03 -13.17
C GLU A 216 -28.65 32.11 -13.69
N ALA A 217 -27.42 32.62 -13.93
CA ALA A 217 -26.39 31.83 -14.65
C ALA A 217 -25.00 31.82 -13.98
N GLY A 218 -24.90 32.22 -12.69
CA GLY A 218 -23.58 32.32 -12.00
C GLY A 218 -23.38 31.36 -10.81
N HIS A 219 -24.43 30.58 -10.44
CA HIS A 219 -24.39 29.78 -9.21
C HIS A 219 -23.77 28.40 -9.46
N TYR A 220 -22.87 27.98 -8.54
CA TYR A 220 -22.43 26.57 -8.58
C TYR A 220 -23.61 25.70 -8.12
N PRO A 221 -24.10 24.78 -8.97
CA PRO A 221 -25.20 23.95 -8.56
C PRO A 221 -24.64 23.06 -7.45
N MET A 222 -25.26 23.20 -6.27
CA MET A 222 -25.40 22.05 -5.34
C MET A 222 -25.64 20.89 -6.27
N THR A 223 -24.68 19.87 -6.39
CA THR A 223 -24.53 18.29 -6.68
C THR A 223 -25.27 16.90 -6.17
N VAL A 224 -25.82 15.83 -6.85
CA VAL A 224 -26.31 14.54 -6.13
C VAL A 224 -25.95 13.15 -6.62
N ARG A 225 -25.76 12.04 -5.80
CA ARG A 225 -24.95 10.79 -5.69
C ARG A 225 -25.85 9.79 -4.94
N LEU A 226 -25.70 8.46 -5.14
CA LEU A 226 -26.46 7.25 -4.52
C LEU A 226 -25.42 6.04 -4.48
N GLY A 227 -25.28 5.05 -3.58
CA GLY A 227 -24.06 4.15 -3.66
C GLY A 227 -24.03 2.91 -2.86
N THR A 228 -23.73 1.75 -3.43
CA THR A 228 -23.63 0.33 -2.91
C THR A 228 -22.28 -0.33 -2.93
N ALA A 229 -21.93 -1.53 -3.35
CA ALA A 229 -20.57 -1.96 -3.61
C ALA A 229 -20.67 -3.38 -3.45
N TYR A 230 -19.98 -4.01 -4.34
CA TYR A 230 -19.66 -5.33 -4.03
C TYR A 230 -18.11 -5.38 -3.93
N ARG A 231 -17.62 -6.24 -3.05
CA ARG A 231 -16.29 -6.81 -3.07
C ARG A 231 -16.81 -8.37 -2.88
N TYR A 232 -16.71 -9.69 -3.26
CA TYR A 232 -16.11 -10.83 -4.09
C TYR A 232 -14.56 -11.24 -4.17
N HIS A 233 -13.99 -11.78 -3.06
CA HIS A 233 -12.54 -11.73 -2.62
C HIS A 233 -11.55 -10.66 -3.11
N ASP A 234 -10.44 -10.49 -2.41
CA ASP A 234 -9.91 -9.12 -2.26
C ASP A 234 -9.17 -8.52 -3.46
N PHE A 235 -9.19 -9.39 -4.46
CA PHE A 235 -8.85 -9.23 -5.84
C PHE A 235 -9.91 -8.45 -6.73
N LEU A 236 -11.16 -8.28 -6.32
CA LEU A 236 -12.26 -7.78 -7.20
C LEU A 236 -12.99 -6.69 -6.34
N VAL A 237 -14.08 -5.95 -6.64
CA VAL A 237 -14.55 -4.58 -6.18
C VAL A 237 -15.69 -3.99 -7.09
N VAL A 238 -17.02 -4.21 -6.95
CA VAL A 238 -18.16 -3.79 -7.89
C VAL A 238 -18.62 -2.51 -7.41
N ALA A 239 -18.71 -1.52 -8.27
CA ALA A 239 -19.36 -0.32 -7.98
C ALA A 239 -20.64 -0.13 -8.64
N ALA A 240 -21.35 0.95 -8.32
CA ALA A 240 -22.56 1.50 -8.93
C ALA A 240 -22.24 3.00 -9.46
N ASP A 241 -22.96 4.09 -9.98
CA ASP A 241 -23.71 5.28 -9.35
C ASP A 241 -24.80 5.80 -10.26
N LEU A 242 -25.60 6.62 -9.64
CA LEU A 242 -26.81 7.36 -9.83
C LEU A 242 -26.42 8.96 -9.40
N ARG A 243 -26.68 10.10 -10.22
CA ARG A 243 -26.55 11.62 -9.84
C ARG A 243 -27.66 12.50 -10.32
N TYR A 244 -27.69 13.65 -9.67
CA TYR A 244 -28.66 14.70 -9.70
C TYR A 244 -27.88 15.97 -10.01
N ILE A 245 -28.23 16.80 -11.00
CA ILE A 245 -27.64 18.17 -11.06
C ILE A 245 -28.75 19.21 -10.84
N ASN A 246 -28.59 20.22 -9.94
CA ASN A 246 -29.64 21.23 -9.65
C ASN A 246 -29.59 22.35 -10.65
N GLU A 247 -29.60 21.94 -11.91
CA GLU A 247 -29.45 22.91 -12.95
C GLU A 247 -30.29 22.44 -14.12
N SER A 248 -30.94 23.40 -14.76
CA SER A 248 -31.61 23.13 -16.05
C SER A 248 -30.97 24.04 -17.08
N ILE A 249 -29.78 23.62 -17.55
CA ILE A 249 -29.26 24.18 -18.82
C ILE A 249 -29.80 23.31 -19.95
N ASN A 250 -30.57 23.96 -20.87
CA ASN A 250 -31.15 23.33 -22.08
C ASN A 250 -32.07 22.12 -21.84
N GLU A 251 -32.90 22.16 -20.77
CA GLU A 251 -33.98 21.16 -20.51
C GLU A 251 -33.54 19.68 -20.51
N LYS A 252 -32.24 19.40 -20.24
CA LYS A 252 -31.75 18.01 -20.31
C LYS A 252 -31.71 17.31 -18.95
N ASN A 253 -31.69 15.98 -19.10
CA ASN A 253 -31.91 15.06 -18.00
C ASN A 253 -30.86 15.25 -16.91
N ARG A 254 -31.43 15.33 -15.73
CA ARG A 254 -30.83 16.09 -14.60
C ARG A 254 -30.09 15.09 -13.68
N LEU A 255 -29.68 14.07 -14.40
CA LEU A 255 -29.50 12.68 -14.12
C LEU A 255 -28.79 12.29 -15.48
N LYS A 256 -27.43 12.03 -15.55
CA LYS A 256 -26.33 11.21 -16.35
C LYS A 256 -25.57 9.76 -15.85
N PRO A 257 -25.86 8.35 -15.87
CA PRO A 257 -25.54 7.20 -14.93
C PRO A 257 -24.12 6.53 -14.94
N HIS A 258 -23.46 5.98 -13.88
CA HIS A 258 -21.92 5.89 -13.95
C HIS A 258 -21.24 4.50 -13.46
N ILE A 259 -20.59 3.44 -14.25
CA ILE A 259 -20.54 1.76 -14.27
C ILE A 259 -19.29 0.93 -14.00
N GLY A 260 -18.80 0.40 -12.88
CA GLY A 260 -17.43 0.48 -12.28
C GLY A 260 -16.62 -0.54 -12.84
N THR A 261 -15.27 -0.50 -12.84
CA THR A 261 -14.50 -1.68 -12.53
C THR A 261 -13.00 -1.56 -12.09
N GLU A 262 -12.57 -1.75 -10.75
CA GLU A 262 -11.26 -2.14 -9.92
C GLU A 262 -10.73 -3.72 -9.52
N TRP A 263 -9.78 -4.40 -10.11
CA TRP A 263 -9.39 -5.78 -9.90
C TRP A 263 -7.88 -5.92 -9.53
N TRP A 264 -7.55 -6.92 -8.72
CA TRP A 264 -6.37 -7.12 -7.92
C TRP A 264 -5.70 -8.65 -8.10
N PHE A 265 -4.64 -9.40 -8.77
CA PHE A 265 -3.20 -9.51 -9.61
C PHE A 265 -1.77 -8.76 -9.48
N SER A 266 -0.78 -9.14 -8.77
CA SER A 266 0.05 -8.51 -7.77
C SER A 266 -0.24 -8.18 -6.31
N ASP A 267 -0.22 -9.11 -5.34
CA ASP A 267 -1.17 -9.42 -4.23
C ASP A 267 -1.57 -8.22 -3.38
N GLY A 268 -2.82 -7.77 -3.49
CA GLY A 268 -3.20 -6.40 -3.35
C GLY A 268 -1.97 -5.47 -3.42
N MET A 269 -1.31 -5.38 -4.51
CA MET A 269 -0.37 -4.33 -4.76
C MET A 269 -0.51 -3.69 -6.16
N VAL A 270 -0.17 -4.18 -7.38
CA VAL A 270 -0.40 -3.48 -8.75
C VAL A 270 -1.84 -2.92 -8.98
N ALA A 271 -2.37 -2.32 -10.05
CA ALA A 271 -3.78 -2.55 -10.60
C ALA A 271 -4.35 -1.61 -11.69
N ILE A 272 -4.89 -2.19 -12.73
CA ILE A 272 -5.26 -1.35 -13.90
C ILE A 272 -6.65 -0.82 -13.79
N ARG A 273 -7.35 0.14 -14.39
CA ARG A 273 -8.83 0.30 -14.33
C ARG A 273 -9.71 0.06 -15.52
N THR A 274 -11.01 -0.19 -15.35
CA THR A 274 -11.96 0.26 -16.39
C THR A 274 -12.95 1.10 -15.79
N GLY A 275 -13.43 2.04 -16.60
CA GLY A 275 -14.72 2.62 -16.70
C GLY A 275 -15.50 2.97 -17.93
N TRP A 276 -16.79 2.74 -17.73
CA TRP A 276 -17.87 3.54 -18.24
C TRP A 276 -18.37 4.80 -16.98
N ASN A 277 -19.46 5.79 -16.64
CA ASN A 277 -20.62 6.93 -17.25
C ASN A 277 -21.62 7.40 -18.59
N PRO A 278 -22.52 8.48 -18.67
CA PRO A 278 -22.96 9.31 -19.93
C PRO A 278 -22.23 10.51 -20.65
N GLU A 279 -21.62 11.49 -19.94
CA GLU A 279 -20.38 12.35 -20.13
C GLU A 279 -18.89 11.99 -20.48
N GLU A 280 -18.39 10.77 -20.78
CA GLU A 280 -17.00 10.09 -20.74
C GLU A 280 -16.64 8.48 -21.10
N TYR A 281 -15.53 7.90 -21.66
CA TYR A 281 -14.96 6.52 -21.23
C TYR A 281 -13.48 6.45 -20.65
N SER A 282 -13.05 5.50 -19.77
CA SER A 282 -11.67 5.55 -19.10
C SER A 282 -11.39 4.28 -18.40
N ALA A 283 -10.14 3.94 -18.03
CA ALA A 283 -9.40 2.70 -17.55
C ALA A 283 -8.55 3.08 -16.42
N GLY A 284 -7.60 2.31 -15.87
CA GLY A 284 -6.60 2.81 -14.87
C GLY A 284 -5.34 2.04 -14.62
N PHE A 285 -4.57 2.48 -13.65
CA PHE A 285 -3.39 1.78 -13.14
C PHE A 285 -2.92 2.09 -11.74
N THR A 286 -1.80 1.64 -11.20
CA THR A 286 -1.53 1.48 -9.76
C THR A 286 -0.26 0.63 -9.38
N TYR A 287 0.77 1.18 -8.64
CA TYR A 287 2.06 0.58 -7.99
C TYR A 287 2.25 1.10 -6.57
N ARG A 288 2.51 0.34 -5.40
CA ARG A 288 1.91 -0.05 -3.92
C ARG A 288 3.00 -0.82 -3.23
N THR A 289 4.18 -0.28 -3.13
CA THR A 289 5.15 -0.80 -2.23
C THR A 289 4.62 -1.61 -0.99
N LYS A 290 3.78 -1.06 -0.13
CA LYS A 290 3.05 -1.66 1.01
C LYS A 290 3.92 -2.08 2.19
N THR A 291 4.45 -1.08 2.89
CA THR A 291 5.28 -1.13 4.13
C THR A 291 5.34 0.28 4.66
N ALA A 292 6.11 0.48 5.75
CA ALA A 292 6.31 1.73 6.43
C ALA A 292 6.56 3.08 5.69
N LEU A 293 6.86 3.16 4.36
CA LEU A 293 6.53 4.42 3.55
C LEU A 293 5.90 4.27 2.20
N ASP A 294 4.93 3.40 2.22
CA ASP A 294 3.72 3.47 1.42
C ASP A 294 3.01 4.73 0.89
N LEU A 295 3.14 4.61 -0.38
CA LEU A 295 3.03 5.40 -1.48
C LEU A 295 1.69 5.05 -2.50
N GLN A 296 0.90 5.89 -3.23
CA GLN A 296 0.14 5.64 -4.56
C GLN A 296 0.43 6.43 -5.90
N LEU A 297 1.18 6.03 -6.95
CA LEU A 297 1.24 6.88 -8.20
C LEU A 297 0.00 6.57 -9.12
N ASP A 298 -0.77 7.55 -9.50
CA ASP A 298 -2.10 7.38 -10.08
C ASP A 298 -2.23 8.11 -11.45
N TYR A 299 -3.18 7.83 -12.36
CA TYR A 299 -3.24 8.24 -13.79
C TYR A 299 -4.32 7.62 -14.63
N ALA A 300 -4.93 8.58 -15.38
CA ALA A 300 -6.38 8.87 -15.66
C ALA A 300 -6.72 9.34 -17.05
N PHE A 301 -7.07 8.36 -17.91
CA PHE A 301 -7.41 8.73 -19.26
C PHE A 301 -8.86 8.81 -19.19
N VAL A 302 -9.25 9.90 -19.78
CA VAL A 302 -10.63 10.19 -19.83
C VAL A 302 -10.71 10.43 -21.35
N TYR A 303 -11.30 9.42 -22.04
CA TYR A 303 -11.65 9.39 -23.47
C TYR A 303 -12.94 10.12 -23.88
N PRO A 304 -12.82 11.38 -24.25
CA PRO A 304 -13.68 12.31 -24.95
C PRO A 304 -15.04 12.11 -25.57
N LEU A 305 -15.90 11.20 -25.19
CA LEU A 305 -17.21 11.13 -25.81
C LEU A 305 -17.95 12.48 -26.15
N SER A 306 -17.95 13.60 -25.40
CA SER A 306 -18.75 14.84 -25.58
C SER A 306 -18.27 15.60 -26.81
N THR A 307 -18.85 16.77 -27.19
CA THR A 307 -18.62 17.27 -28.60
C THR A 307 -17.14 17.60 -28.82
N VAL A 308 -16.40 17.73 -27.72
CA VAL A 308 -14.94 17.80 -27.68
C VAL A 308 -14.22 16.47 -28.05
N ARG A 309 -14.91 15.34 -28.32
CA ARG A 309 -14.36 14.17 -29.09
C ARG A 309 -13.99 14.62 -30.46
N GLU A 310 -14.83 15.47 -31.09
CA GLU A 310 -14.67 15.76 -32.52
C GLU A 310 -13.35 16.50 -32.78
N THR A 311 -12.74 17.06 -31.72
CA THR A 311 -11.37 17.64 -31.77
C THR A 311 -10.24 16.63 -31.50
N GLY A 312 -10.57 15.36 -31.21
CA GLY A 312 -9.59 14.28 -30.91
C GLY A 312 -8.96 14.38 -29.50
N ALA A 313 -9.44 15.28 -28.63
CA ALA A 313 -8.60 15.76 -27.52
C ALA A 313 -8.77 14.97 -26.20
N THR A 314 -7.78 14.18 -25.75
CA THR A 314 -7.96 13.25 -24.61
C THR A 314 -7.37 13.78 -23.30
N SER A 315 -7.95 13.47 -22.13
CA SER A 315 -7.30 13.95 -20.87
C SER A 315 -6.46 12.85 -20.28
N HIS A 316 -5.30 13.28 -19.72
CA HIS A 316 -4.41 12.34 -19.04
C HIS A 316 -4.08 12.91 -17.65
N LYS A 317 -4.45 12.24 -16.55
CA LYS A 317 -4.04 12.75 -15.19
C LYS A 317 -2.96 11.87 -14.64
N LEU A 318 -2.09 12.41 -13.77
CA LEU A 318 -1.15 11.63 -12.95
C LEU A 318 -1.38 12.08 -11.51
N SER A 319 -1.17 11.27 -10.48
CA SER A 319 -1.36 11.73 -9.11
C SER A 319 -0.68 10.86 -8.09
N ALA A 320 -0.54 11.34 -6.84
CA ALA A 320 0.66 11.10 -6.12
C ALA A 320 0.82 11.24 -4.63
N THR A 321 1.26 10.16 -3.91
CA THR A 321 0.44 9.78 -2.77
C THR A 321 0.72 8.75 -1.57
N LEU A 322 1.56 8.92 -0.49
CA LEU A 322 2.05 8.28 0.86
C LEU A 322 1.13 8.16 2.21
N ARG A 323 1.00 7.38 3.40
CA ARG A 323 0.06 7.22 4.80
C ARG A 323 0.43 6.97 6.51
N PHE A 324 0.31 7.72 7.75
CA PHE A 324 1.23 7.64 9.10
C PHE A 324 0.91 8.10 10.71
N LEU A 325 1.43 7.73 12.04
CA LEU A 325 0.85 7.59 13.62
C LEU A 325 1.38 8.36 15.14
N PRO A 326 0.80 8.51 16.54
CA PRO A 326 1.07 9.42 18.05
C PRO A 326 1.40 9.13 19.90
N PRO A 327 1.69 9.97 21.26
CA PRO A 327 2.31 9.89 23.06
C PRO A 327 2.22 10.69 24.94
N PRO A 328 2.78 10.54 26.56
CA PRO A 328 2.76 11.04 28.49
C PRO A 328 3.77 11.20 30.36
N LYS A 329 3.74 11.61 32.09
CA LYS A 329 4.69 11.63 33.95
C LYS A 329 4.80 12.17 36.02
N PRO A 330 5.68 12.00 37.51
CA PRO A 330 5.83 12.22 39.50
C PRO A 330 6.98 12.24 41.28
N LEU A 331 6.91 12.16 43.00
CA LEU A 331 7.72 12.24 44.83
C LEU A 331 8.81 11.45 46.32
N ILE A 332 9.11 10.34 47.38
CA ILE A 332 10.35 9.19 47.96
C ILE A 332 10.22 8.06 49.24
N ASP A 333 10.59 6.70 49.22
CA ASP A 333 10.80 5.60 50.34
C ASP A 333 11.48 4.27 49.82
N LEU A 334 12.47 3.55 50.44
CA LEU A 334 12.95 2.25 49.84
C LEU A 334 12.43 0.99 50.56
N SER A 335 12.32 -0.14 49.81
CA SER A 335 11.94 -1.42 50.44
C SER A 335 12.43 -2.62 49.62
N LEU A 336 12.73 -3.72 50.33
CA LEU A 336 13.14 -5.00 49.74
C LEU A 336 12.64 -6.17 50.61
N ARG A 337 11.56 -6.82 50.14
CA ARG A 337 10.99 -7.99 50.87
C ARG A 337 11.38 -9.30 50.20
N SER A 338 11.16 -10.42 50.93
CA SER A 338 11.35 -11.76 50.32
C SER A 338 10.42 -12.02 49.11
N SER A 339 9.22 -11.39 49.09
CA SER A 339 8.36 -11.42 47.86
C SER A 339 8.98 -10.68 46.67
N ASP A 340 9.89 -9.75 46.97
CA ASP A 340 10.53 -8.85 45.98
C ASP A 340 11.92 -9.39 45.59
N MET A 341 12.29 -10.54 46.17
CA MET A 341 13.42 -11.33 45.67
C MET A 341 12.91 -12.46 44.78
N SER A 342 13.61 -12.60 43.66
CA SER A 342 13.42 -13.74 42.78
C SER A 342 14.78 -14.26 42.38
N VAL A 343 14.84 -15.58 42.32
CA VAL A 343 15.99 -16.24 41.68
C VAL A 343 15.44 -16.83 40.41
N TYR A 344 16.16 -16.53 39.31
CA TYR A 344 15.81 -17.09 38.02
C TYR A 344 17.02 -17.82 37.42
N PRO A 345 16.79 -19.04 36.92
CA PRO A 345 15.54 -19.83 37.12
C PRO A 345 15.40 -20.28 38.60
N ARG A 346 14.14 -20.42 39.08
CA ARG A 346 13.88 -20.99 40.45
C ARG A 346 14.49 -22.38 40.63
N ASN A 347 14.55 -23.09 39.49
CA ASN A 347 15.17 -24.39 39.35
C ASN A 347 16.30 -24.22 38.31
N ALA A 348 17.53 -24.06 38.80
CA ALA A 348 18.68 -23.69 37.96
C ALA A 348 19.49 -24.84 37.42
N ILE A 349 20.29 -24.53 36.38
CA ILE A 349 21.10 -25.57 35.73
C ILE A 349 22.52 -25.46 36.27
N LEU A 350 23.10 -26.61 36.62
CA LEU A 350 24.48 -26.62 37.17
C LEU A 350 25.48 -26.03 36.14
N GLY A 351 26.31 -25.07 36.62
CA GLY A 351 27.32 -24.39 35.77
C GLY A 351 26.76 -23.18 34.99
N GLU A 352 25.43 -22.97 34.99
CA GLU A 352 24.87 -21.75 34.40
C GLU A 352 24.73 -20.65 35.48
N PRO A 353 24.97 -19.38 35.12
CA PRO A 353 24.80 -18.28 36.05
C PRO A 353 23.31 -18.10 36.33
N VAL A 354 22.94 -18.28 37.60
CA VAL A 354 21.61 -17.83 38.06
C VAL A 354 21.64 -16.34 38.29
N THR A 355 20.50 -15.73 37.95
CA THR A 355 20.33 -14.31 38.24
C THR A 355 19.48 -14.22 39.50
N ILE A 356 20.12 -13.76 40.58
CA ILE A 356 19.34 -13.36 41.76
C ILE A 356 19.02 -11.90 41.54
N THR A 357 17.71 -11.64 41.41
CA THR A 357 17.22 -10.26 41.30
C THR A 357 16.50 -9.95 42.59
N THR A 358 17.01 -8.91 43.23
CA THR A 358 16.22 -8.27 44.29
C THR A 358 15.65 -6.97 43.76
N LYS A 359 14.41 -6.68 44.18
CA LYS A 359 13.72 -5.47 43.75
C LYS A 359 13.66 -4.54 44.95
N VAL A 360 14.39 -3.44 44.80
CA VAL A 360 14.36 -2.32 45.75
C VAL A 360 13.31 -1.34 45.27
N GLU A 361 12.14 -1.27 45.93
CA GLU A 361 11.10 -0.34 45.49
C GLU A 361 11.26 1.02 46.15
N ASN A 362 11.25 2.09 45.34
CA ASN A 362 11.12 3.41 45.94
C ASN A 362 9.63 3.74 46.20
N LEU A 363 9.05 3.08 47.21
CA LEU A 363 7.64 3.19 47.61
C LEU A 363 7.14 4.56 48.02
N GLY A 364 8.02 5.55 48.17
CA GLY A 364 7.47 6.89 48.28
C GLY A 364 7.27 7.27 46.85
N GLU A 365 8.04 8.22 46.38
CA GLU A 365 7.51 9.11 45.36
C GLU A 365 8.67 9.76 44.39
N LYS A 366 9.97 9.94 44.69
CA LYS A 366 10.85 10.95 43.92
C LYS A 366 12.13 10.25 43.89
N THR A 367 12.96 10.86 43.09
CA THR A 367 14.13 10.17 42.69
C THR A 367 15.15 10.07 43.87
N VAL A 368 15.32 8.85 44.46
CA VAL A 368 16.37 8.50 45.47
C VAL A 368 17.67 8.16 44.75
N ASN A 369 18.81 8.69 45.22
CA ASN A 369 20.09 8.44 44.53
C ASN A 369 21.10 7.84 45.52
N ASN A 370 22.06 7.03 45.00
CA ASN A 370 23.28 6.57 45.74
C ASN A 370 23.06 5.59 46.92
N PHE A 371 22.14 4.61 46.78
CA PHE A 371 21.92 3.59 47.84
C PHE A 371 22.65 2.26 47.57
N LYS A 372 22.86 1.42 48.61
CA LYS A 372 23.65 0.16 48.45
C LYS A 372 22.77 -1.09 48.56
N VAL A 373 23.22 -2.20 47.96
CA VAL A 373 22.51 -3.49 48.08
C VAL A 373 23.52 -4.65 48.15
N THR A 374 23.28 -5.63 49.05
CA THR A 374 24.17 -6.80 49.28
C THR A 374 23.46 -8.13 48.98
N LEU A 375 24.26 -9.20 48.75
CA LEU A 375 23.72 -10.57 48.53
C LEU A 375 24.68 -11.63 49.13
N TYR A 376 24.13 -12.59 49.90
CA TYR A 376 24.92 -13.67 50.55
C TYR A 376 24.11 -14.96 50.74
N TYR A 377 24.80 -16.08 51.05
CA TYR A 377 24.14 -17.41 51.28
C TYR A 377 24.94 -18.24 52.31
N GLU A 378 24.31 -19.32 52.81
CA GLU A 378 24.94 -20.24 53.79
C GLU A 378 25.39 -21.56 53.11
N MET A 379 26.60 -22.05 53.46
CA MET A 379 27.08 -23.37 52.98
C MET A 379 26.66 -24.52 53.92
N PRO A 380 26.62 -25.79 53.45
CA PRO A 380 26.16 -26.93 54.26
C PRO A 380 26.95 -27.20 55.57
N ASP A 381 28.13 -26.57 55.75
CA ASP A 381 28.97 -26.63 56.97
C ASP A 381 28.82 -25.39 57.89
N ALA A 382 27.80 -24.55 57.65
CA ALA A 382 27.40 -23.36 58.44
C ALA A 382 28.33 -22.12 58.37
N GLU A 383 29.09 -21.97 57.27
CA GLU A 383 29.79 -20.68 56.97
C GLU A 383 28.94 -19.77 56.04
N TRP A 384 28.87 -18.47 56.40
CA TRP A 384 28.16 -17.45 55.59
C TRP A 384 29.11 -16.81 54.57
N VAL A 385 28.65 -16.73 53.31
CA VAL A 385 29.53 -16.28 52.21
C VAL A 385 28.81 -15.19 51.40
N LEU A 386 29.52 -14.05 51.22
CA LEU A 386 29.06 -13.02 50.27
C LEU A 386 29.10 -13.57 48.84
N VAL A 387 28.02 -13.33 48.10
CA VAL A 387 27.99 -13.72 46.66
C VAL A 387 28.89 -12.79 45.83
N ASP A 388 28.95 -11.50 46.23
CA ASP A 388 29.72 -10.46 45.52
C ASP A 388 29.98 -9.28 46.50
N GLU A 389 30.85 -8.34 46.10
CA GLU A 389 31.05 -7.12 46.93
C GLU A 389 29.75 -6.24 46.98
N PRO A 390 29.48 -5.54 48.10
CA PRO A 390 28.32 -4.65 48.25
C PRO A 390 28.20 -3.64 47.10
N ARG A 391 27.02 -3.61 46.45
CA ARG A 391 26.85 -2.81 45.20
C ARG A 391 26.28 -1.43 45.51
N THR A 392 27.02 -0.38 45.08
CA THR A 392 26.52 1.01 45.21
C THR A 392 25.74 1.45 43.96
N ILE A 393 24.47 1.80 44.15
CA ILE A 393 23.54 2.24 43.09
C ILE A 393 23.57 3.77 42.97
N LYS A 394 24.34 4.24 41.96
CA LYS A 394 24.39 5.71 41.69
C LYS A 394 23.17 6.24 40.92
N LYS A 395 22.30 5.33 40.45
CA LYS A 395 21.11 5.71 39.69
C LYS A 395 20.04 6.30 40.63
N SER A 396 19.44 7.36 40.10
CA SER A 396 18.29 8.03 40.70
C SER A 396 16.99 7.19 40.50
N LEU A 397 16.26 6.89 41.59
CA LEU A 397 15.09 5.98 41.61
C LEU A 397 13.78 6.73 41.98
N LYS A 398 12.88 6.98 41.00
CA LYS A 398 11.64 7.84 41.14
C LYS A 398 10.51 7.18 41.97
N VAL A 399 9.35 7.88 42.17
CA VAL A 399 8.15 7.27 42.86
C VAL A 399 7.88 5.92 42.29
N GLY A 400 7.65 4.96 43.19
CA GLY A 400 7.17 3.61 42.80
C GLY A 400 8.09 2.97 41.76
N GLU A 401 9.24 3.60 41.46
CA GLU A 401 10.23 3.02 40.59
C GLU A 401 10.93 2.08 41.54
N ALA A 402 10.79 0.82 41.16
CA ALA A 402 11.62 -0.16 41.80
C ALA A 402 12.86 -0.38 40.94
N LEU A 403 13.99 -0.43 41.63
CA LEU A 403 15.23 -0.83 41.02
C LEU A 403 15.46 -2.30 41.32
N GLU A 404 15.49 -3.05 40.22
CA GLU A 404 16.03 -4.40 40.31
C GLU A 404 17.56 -4.35 40.34
N VAL A 405 18.12 -4.94 41.40
CA VAL A 405 19.56 -5.19 41.49
C VAL A 405 19.78 -6.69 41.33
N SER A 406 20.53 -7.01 40.27
CA SER A 406 20.69 -8.41 39.86
C SER A 406 22.16 -8.84 39.97
N TRP A 407 22.40 -9.96 40.65
CA TRP A 407 23.72 -10.60 40.63
C TRP A 407 23.69 -11.82 39.72
N LYS A 408 24.81 -12.02 39.01
CA LYS A 408 25.03 -13.29 38.28
C LYS A 408 25.93 -14.14 39.16
N TRP A 409 25.33 -15.20 39.68
CA TRP A 409 26.06 -16.12 40.55
C TRP A 409 25.99 -17.51 39.90
N VAL A 410 27.13 -18.19 39.82
CA VAL A 410 27.12 -19.57 39.28
C VAL A 410 27.12 -20.49 40.50
N PRO A 411 26.06 -21.31 40.69
CA PRO A 411 26.02 -22.23 41.82
C PRO A 411 27.21 -23.20 41.72
N PRO A 412 28.01 -23.35 42.80
CA PRO A 412 29.23 -24.16 42.74
C PRO A 412 28.93 -25.68 42.69
N ALA A 413 27.72 -26.10 43.10
CA ALA A 413 27.33 -27.53 43.07
C ALA A 413 25.81 -27.68 42.84
N LYS A 414 25.38 -28.93 42.52
CA LYS A 414 23.93 -29.24 42.46
C LYS A 414 23.38 -29.36 43.89
N GLY A 415 22.17 -28.84 44.13
CA GLY A 415 21.58 -28.89 45.49
C GLY A 415 20.53 -27.78 45.68
N HIS A 416 20.06 -27.66 46.94
CA HIS A 416 19.12 -26.61 47.37
C HIS A 416 19.92 -25.49 48.09
N TYR A 417 19.64 -24.23 47.74
CA TYR A 417 20.35 -23.05 48.30
C TYR A 417 19.33 -22.03 48.82
N GLN A 418 19.69 -21.36 49.93
CA GLN A 418 18.91 -20.21 50.44
C GLN A 418 19.80 -18.95 50.39
N LEU A 419 19.36 -17.95 49.60
CA LEU A 419 20.12 -16.70 49.38
C LEU A 419 19.37 -15.51 50.03
N PHE A 420 20.14 -14.57 50.59
CA PHE A 420 19.60 -13.40 51.30
C PHE A 420 20.15 -12.10 50.70
N SER A 421 19.28 -11.10 50.54
CA SER A 421 19.71 -9.77 50.04
C SER A 421 19.16 -8.67 50.95
N ALA A 422 20.00 -7.64 51.18
CA ALA A 422 19.57 -6.46 51.94
C ALA A 422 19.83 -5.18 51.13
N VAL A 423 18.85 -4.26 51.19
CA VAL A 423 19.00 -2.90 50.63
C VAL A 423 19.42 -1.99 51.78
N ASP A 424 20.19 -0.97 51.41
CA ASP A 424 20.85 -0.09 52.35
C ASP A 424 21.74 -0.88 53.32
N ASP A 425 22.64 -1.70 52.73
CA ASP A 425 23.57 -2.52 53.52
C ASP A 425 25.00 -2.43 52.95
N ASP A 426 25.99 -2.46 53.87
CA ASP A 426 27.42 -2.45 53.49
C ASP A 426 28.11 -3.81 53.62
N GLY A 427 27.41 -4.86 54.09
CA GLY A 427 27.87 -6.26 54.02
C GLY A 427 29.01 -6.61 55.00
N SER A 428 29.36 -5.69 55.92
CA SER A 428 30.51 -5.93 56.84
C SER A 428 30.18 -6.82 58.06
N LEU A 429 28.88 -7.08 58.32
CA LEU A 429 28.42 -7.81 59.54
C LEU A 429 27.43 -8.95 59.22
N ILE A 430 27.52 -9.55 58.01
CA ILE A 430 26.54 -10.58 57.61
C ILE A 430 26.43 -11.72 58.66
N PRO A 431 25.20 -12.12 59.06
CA PRO A 431 23.90 -11.81 58.43
C PRO A 431 23.16 -10.55 58.96
N GLU A 432 23.78 -9.73 59.83
CA GLU A 432 23.19 -8.44 60.30
C GLU A 432 23.41 -7.29 59.27
N ILE A 433 22.48 -6.31 59.25
CA ILE A 433 22.46 -5.21 58.23
C ILE A 433 23.06 -3.92 58.80
N LYS A 434 23.77 -3.14 57.94
CA LYS A 434 24.30 -1.81 58.31
C LYS A 434 24.06 -0.76 57.20
N GLY A 435 23.02 0.10 57.42
CA GLY A 435 22.53 1.07 56.40
C GLY A 435 22.95 2.56 56.52
N SER A 436 22.49 3.35 55.53
CA SER A 436 22.89 4.73 55.20
C SER A 436 21.76 5.73 54.82
N PHE A 437 20.51 5.30 54.55
CA PHE A 437 19.34 6.20 54.32
C PHE A 437 18.38 6.09 55.51
N ASP A 438 17.71 7.21 55.84
CA ASP A 438 16.56 7.12 56.77
C ASP A 438 15.29 6.85 55.93
N GLU A 439 14.76 5.62 55.99
CA GLU A 439 13.63 5.19 55.12
C GLU A 439 12.28 5.26 55.86
N ILE A 440 11.14 5.10 55.13
CA ILE A 440 9.84 5.08 55.84
C ILE A 440 9.72 3.81 56.72
N ASP A 441 10.43 2.70 56.38
CA ASP A 441 10.35 1.43 57.12
C ASP A 441 11.66 0.57 57.03
N GLU A 442 12.42 0.53 58.15
CA GLU A 442 13.75 -0.18 58.21
C GLU A 442 13.65 -1.73 58.28
N GLU A 443 12.49 -2.27 58.68
CA GLU A 443 12.37 -3.74 58.83
C GLU A 443 12.03 -4.41 57.49
N ASN A 444 11.71 -3.60 56.46
CA ASN A 444 11.38 -4.15 55.13
C ASN A 444 12.58 -4.16 54.17
N ASN A 445 13.82 -4.10 54.73
CA ASN A 445 15.03 -3.95 53.90
C ASN A 445 15.81 -5.25 53.66
N LYS A 446 15.20 -6.41 53.99
CA LYS A 446 15.84 -7.72 53.73
C LYS A 446 14.83 -8.74 53.20
N GLY A 447 15.32 -9.51 52.21
CA GLY A 447 14.58 -10.62 51.63
C GLY A 447 15.43 -11.90 51.63
N ALA A 448 14.73 -13.03 51.45
CA ALA A 448 15.38 -14.32 51.18
C ALA A 448 14.68 -15.01 49.99
N VAL A 449 15.46 -15.84 49.27
CA VAL A 449 14.92 -16.67 48.17
C VAL A 449 15.62 -18.03 48.14
N GLU A 450 14.82 -19.06 47.81
CA GLU A 450 15.33 -20.45 47.69
C GLU A 450 15.52 -20.83 46.21
N LEU A 451 16.53 -21.68 45.96
CA LEU A 451 16.92 -22.13 44.62
C LEU A 451 17.28 -23.62 44.65
N ASP A 452 16.62 -24.39 43.77
CA ASP A 452 17.03 -25.80 43.51
C ASP A 452 17.83 -25.87 42.19
N VAL A 453 18.81 -26.80 42.07
CA VAL A 453 19.65 -26.88 40.84
C VAL A 453 19.57 -28.29 40.19
N PHE A 454 19.12 -28.36 38.91
CA PHE A 454 18.81 -29.55 38.07
C PHE A 454 19.67 -29.60 36.76
N PRO A 455 19.61 -30.68 35.94
CA PRO A 455 20.25 -30.75 34.60
C PRO A 455 19.27 -30.55 33.40
N LEU A 456 19.82 -30.35 32.17
CA LEU A 456 19.06 -30.03 30.92
C LEU A 456 18.30 -31.24 30.27
N PRO A 457 17.16 -31.02 29.57
CA PRO A 457 16.46 -32.03 28.77
C PRO A 457 17.18 -32.36 27.44
N THR A 458 16.94 -33.57 26.91
CA THR A 458 17.62 -34.06 25.66
C THR A 458 16.64 -34.72 24.68
N GLY A 459 16.94 -34.66 23.36
CA GLY A 459 16.08 -35.31 22.33
C GLY A 459 16.71 -35.35 20.92
N THR A 460 16.07 -36.09 19.99
CA THR A 460 16.51 -36.17 18.57
C THR A 460 15.30 -36.24 17.65
N VAL A 461 15.41 -35.63 16.45
CA VAL A 461 14.37 -35.71 15.40
C VAL A 461 15.00 -36.08 14.06
N THR A 462 14.41 -37.07 13.37
CA THR A 462 15.03 -37.60 12.13
C THR A 462 13.92 -38.05 11.17
N PRO A 463 13.74 -37.37 10.02
CA PRO A 463 12.93 -37.86 8.90
C PRO A 463 13.52 -39.18 8.37
N GLU A 464 12.64 -40.09 7.97
CA GLU A 464 13.07 -41.36 7.36
C GLU A 464 13.64 -41.13 5.96
N GLU A 465 13.00 -40.24 5.18
CA GLU A 465 13.52 -39.82 3.86
C GLU A 465 13.96 -38.35 3.91
N LEU A 466 15.19 -38.10 3.42
CA LEU A 466 15.72 -36.72 3.30
C LEU A 466 15.58 -36.16 1.87
N LYS A 467 15.05 -36.98 0.94
CA LYS A 467 14.95 -36.57 -0.47
C LYS A 467 13.59 -36.99 -1.03
N LEU A 468 12.90 -36.02 -1.65
CA LEU A 468 11.72 -36.31 -2.48
C LEU A 468 12.14 -36.19 -3.95
N GLU A 469 11.91 -37.25 -4.74
CA GLU A 469 12.18 -37.18 -6.19
C GLU A 469 10.85 -36.92 -6.95
N ILE A 470 10.89 -35.93 -7.86
CA ILE A 470 9.73 -35.55 -8.68
C ILE A 470 10.18 -35.59 -10.14
N ALA A 471 9.41 -36.30 -10.99
CA ALA A 471 9.76 -36.40 -12.42
C ALA A 471 9.63 -35.03 -13.11
N GLN A 472 8.44 -34.43 -12.99
CA GLN A 472 8.16 -33.13 -13.64
C GLN A 472 7.38 -32.24 -12.67
N VAL A 473 7.66 -30.92 -12.72
CA VAL A 473 6.90 -29.94 -11.90
C VAL A 473 6.74 -28.62 -12.64
N THR A 474 5.51 -28.08 -12.59
CA THR A 474 5.22 -26.71 -13.05
C THR A 474 4.95 -25.83 -11.83
N LEU A 475 5.89 -24.91 -11.58
CA LEU A 475 5.73 -23.90 -10.52
C LEU A 475 5.15 -22.62 -11.13
N ILE A 476 4.13 -22.08 -10.47
CA ILE A 476 3.50 -20.81 -10.88
C ILE A 476 3.60 -19.82 -9.73
N ARG A 477 3.97 -18.58 -10.08
CA ARG A 477 3.91 -17.44 -9.17
C ARG A 477 3.27 -16.26 -9.89
N GLU A 478 2.02 -16.01 -9.50
CA GLU A 478 1.30 -14.85 -10.03
C GLU A 478 1.06 -13.95 -8.85
N GLU A 479 1.43 -12.69 -9.01
CA GLU A 479 1.12 -11.76 -7.96
C GLU A 479 -0.51 -11.55 -7.97
N GLU A 480 -1.28 -10.97 -6.94
CA GLU A 480 -2.64 -10.09 -6.94
C GLU A 480 -2.89 -8.36 -7.05
N PRO A 481 -3.20 -7.31 -8.03
CA PRO A 481 -2.59 -6.03 -7.98
C PRO A 481 -3.46 -5.43 -6.84
N ILE A 482 -3.03 -4.45 -6.11
CA ILE A 482 -3.82 -3.70 -5.20
C ILE A 482 -4.31 -2.68 -6.13
N VAL A 483 -5.53 -2.76 -6.49
CA VAL A 483 -6.09 -1.59 -7.08
C VAL A 483 -6.60 -0.75 -5.99
N PRO A 484 -5.97 0.18 -5.38
CA PRO A 484 -6.66 1.04 -4.49
C PRO A 484 -7.77 1.55 -5.40
N ILE A 485 -9.06 1.14 -5.37
CA ILE A 485 -10.34 1.74 -5.87
C ILE A 485 -11.59 1.01 -5.54
N VAL A 486 -11.91 1.02 -4.28
CA VAL A 486 -12.98 0.21 -3.73
C VAL A 486 -14.21 0.59 -4.56
N PHE A 487 -15.34 -0.10 -4.66
CA PHE A 487 -16.41 0.25 -5.59
C PHE A 487 -17.79 -0.06 -5.02
N TYR A 488 -18.87 0.76 -5.22
CA TYR A 488 -20.34 0.68 -4.87
C TYR A 488 -21.51 -0.10 -5.69
N ASP A 489 -22.81 0.15 -5.52
CA ASP A 489 -23.98 -0.36 -6.27
C ASP A 489 -25.19 0.62 -6.14
N PRO A 490 -26.32 0.61 -6.82
CA PRO A 490 -27.28 1.75 -6.72
C PRO A 490 -27.70 2.19 -5.29
N THR A 491 -27.41 3.43 -4.83
CA THR A 491 -28.18 4.21 -3.78
C THR A 491 -27.97 4.12 -2.25
N GLN A 492 -26.83 3.69 -1.73
CA GLN A 492 -26.97 2.77 -0.59
C GLN A 492 -25.94 3.31 0.52
N THR A 493 -25.84 2.91 1.86
CA THR A 493 -24.61 3.05 2.83
C THR A 493 -23.42 2.03 3.41
N LYS A 494 -23.12 0.73 3.10
CA LYS A 494 -22.19 -0.40 3.66
C LYS A 494 -20.62 -0.41 3.24
N ILE A 495 -19.71 -1.44 3.49
CA ILE A 495 -18.54 -1.96 2.60
C ILE A 495 -18.31 -3.47 2.49
N ALA A 496 -17.82 -4.06 1.32
CA ALA A 496 -18.38 -5.03 0.23
C ALA A 496 -18.68 -6.62 -0.13
N PRO A 497 -18.52 -7.98 0.31
CA PRO A 497 -17.57 -9.09 0.79
C PRO A 497 -16.04 -9.24 0.48
N ARG A 498 -15.55 -8.63 -0.57
CA ARG A 498 -14.17 -8.65 -1.03
C ARG A 498 -13.23 -7.62 -0.44
N PHE A 499 -13.75 -6.54 0.13
CA PHE A 499 -13.06 -5.31 0.48
C PHE A 499 -11.96 -5.63 1.45
N GLU A 500 -12.22 -6.71 2.20
CA GLU A 500 -11.41 -7.17 3.29
C GLU A 500 -9.92 -7.29 3.02
N LYS A 501 -9.40 -8.20 2.20
CA LYS A 501 -7.92 -8.35 2.07
C LYS A 501 -7.20 -7.27 1.32
N LEU A 502 -7.85 -6.46 0.47
CA LEU A 502 -7.22 -5.17 0.20
C LEU A 502 -7.08 -4.45 1.55
N LEU A 503 -8.22 -4.22 2.23
CA LEU A 503 -8.33 -3.20 3.28
C LEU A 503 -7.49 -3.58 4.49
N SER A 504 -7.48 -4.87 4.83
CA SER A 504 -6.60 -5.41 5.85
C SER A 504 -5.16 -5.21 5.42
N THR A 505 -4.80 -5.55 4.18
CA THR A 505 -3.38 -5.40 3.83
C THR A 505 -2.99 -3.92 3.68
N ILE A 506 -3.95 -3.01 3.39
CA ILE A 506 -3.71 -1.55 3.59
C ILE A 506 -3.27 -1.36 5.01
N VAL A 507 -4.19 -1.62 5.96
CA VAL A 507 -4.01 -1.41 7.40
C VAL A 507 -2.76 -2.09 7.97
N ASP A 508 -2.40 -3.27 7.47
CA ASP A 508 -1.21 -3.97 7.99
C ASP A 508 0.02 -3.17 7.66
N ARG A 509 0.11 -2.76 6.39
CA ARG A 509 1.36 -2.14 5.97
C ARG A 509 1.42 -0.75 6.49
N MET A 510 0.29 -0.07 6.45
CA MET A 510 0.01 1.16 7.19
C MET A 510 0.47 1.21 8.64
N SER A 511 0.38 0.07 9.34
CA SER A 511 0.86 -0.02 10.72
C SER A 511 2.36 0.00 10.80
N ASN A 512 3.05 -0.58 9.80
CA ASN A 512 4.49 -0.39 9.71
C ASN A 512 4.81 1.09 9.51
N ASN A 513 3.91 1.87 8.87
CA ASN A 513 4.18 3.21 8.33
C ASN A 513 4.02 4.44 9.20
N PRO A 514 5.09 5.12 9.62
CA PRO A 514 4.93 6.30 10.47
C PRO A 514 5.20 7.66 9.80
N ASP A 515 5.54 7.83 8.51
CA ASP A 515 5.58 9.21 7.91
C ASP A 515 4.84 9.46 6.57
N ILE A 516 4.10 8.43 6.20
CA ILE A 516 3.11 8.14 5.12
C ILE A 516 1.98 9.11 5.26
N GLU A 517 1.39 9.87 4.33
CA GLU A 517 -0.02 10.28 4.55
C GLU A 517 -1.34 9.85 3.59
N LEU A 518 -2.38 9.01 3.87
CA LEU A 518 -3.62 8.54 3.17
C LEU A 518 -4.91 9.39 2.83
N THR A 519 -5.06 10.39 1.93
CA THR A 519 -6.31 11.31 1.79
C THR A 519 -7.91 11.25 1.45
N LEU A 520 -8.95 10.39 1.21
CA LEU A 520 -9.78 9.57 0.17
C LEU A 520 -10.94 9.83 -0.98
N TYR A 521 -10.77 10.21 -2.24
CA TYR A 521 -11.73 11.18 -2.95
C TYR A 521 -13.14 10.66 -3.23
N GLY A 522 -14.29 10.56 -2.43
CA GLY A 522 -15.69 10.11 -2.99
C GLY A 522 -16.82 10.58 -4.08
N TYR A 523 -16.82 10.13 -5.33
CA TYR A 523 -17.71 10.39 -6.49
C TYR A 523 -18.97 9.48 -6.92
N TYR A 524 -20.13 10.09 -7.03
CA TYR A 524 -21.30 9.84 -7.88
C TYR A 524 -21.17 9.71 -9.36
N ASP A 525 -22.19 9.05 -9.78
CA ASP A 525 -22.65 9.16 -11.09
C ASP A 525 -23.44 10.34 -11.26
N PRO A 526 -23.33 11.10 -12.35
CA PRO A 526 -24.35 11.79 -13.14
C PRO A 526 -25.91 11.43 -13.36
N GLU A 527 -26.55 10.22 -13.58
CA GLU A 527 -27.97 9.87 -14.23
C GLU A 527 -28.91 9.16 -13.40
N THR A 528 -28.45 8.70 -12.30
CA THR A 528 -29.32 7.69 -11.78
C THR A 528 -29.80 8.21 -10.36
N GLU A 529 -29.00 8.77 -9.48
CA GLU A 529 -29.05 8.63 -7.99
C GLU A 529 -28.87 9.99 -7.38
N GLY A 530 -29.91 10.62 -7.72
CA GLY A 530 -29.58 11.61 -8.64
C GLY A 530 -30.71 12.54 -8.51
N MET A 531 -31.26 12.93 -9.66
CA MET A 531 -32.72 13.17 -9.79
C MET A 531 -33.10 14.55 -10.40
N GLY A 532 -32.20 15.37 -11.04
CA GLY A 532 -32.20 16.93 -11.12
C GLY A 532 -32.02 18.14 -10.05
N TYR A 533 -31.04 18.20 -9.14
CA TYR A 533 -30.82 18.94 -7.86
C TYR A 533 -29.46 18.46 -7.51
N SER A 534 -28.70 19.17 -6.71
CA SER A 534 -27.38 18.67 -6.54
C SER A 534 -27.01 18.83 -5.00
N VAL A 535 -27.98 18.65 -4.07
CA VAL A 535 -27.52 18.49 -2.65
C VAL A 535 -27.70 17.18 -2.13
N TYR A 536 -28.78 16.48 -2.39
CA TYR A 536 -28.87 15.05 -2.08
C TYR A 536 -27.62 14.17 -2.40
N GLY A 537 -26.51 14.57 -3.04
CA GLY A 537 -25.47 13.57 -3.37
C GLY A 537 -24.05 13.97 -3.65
N GLU A 538 -23.77 15.13 -4.16
CA GLU A 538 -23.00 15.96 -3.34
C GLU A 538 -23.45 15.80 -1.93
N LYS A 539 -24.75 15.44 -1.43
CA LYS A 539 -25.51 14.65 -0.18
C LYS A 539 -25.40 13.13 0.04
N LEU A 540 -25.23 12.39 -1.02
CA LEU A 540 -24.39 11.22 -1.22
C LEU A 540 -22.86 11.01 -1.69
N ALA A 541 -21.81 11.88 -1.74
CA ALA A 541 -20.33 11.89 -2.08
C ALA A 541 -19.39 11.49 -0.91
N LYS A 542 -19.80 11.72 0.35
CA LYS A 542 -19.30 12.12 1.76
C LYS A 542 -19.88 11.03 2.49
N GLU A 543 -21.08 11.05 3.06
CA GLU A 543 -21.67 9.85 3.59
C GLU A 543 -20.86 8.56 3.36
N ARG A 544 -20.86 7.96 2.20
CA ARG A 544 -19.82 7.15 1.58
C ARG A 544 -18.38 6.99 1.94
N ALA A 545 -17.75 7.81 2.73
CA ALA A 545 -16.41 7.45 3.04
C ALA A 545 -16.23 7.26 4.43
N LEU A 546 -17.10 7.87 5.20
CA LEU A 546 -17.32 7.57 6.59
C LEU A 546 -17.71 6.13 6.73
N ALA A 547 -17.11 5.15 6.17
CA ALA A 547 -17.08 3.80 6.66
C ALA A 547 -16.02 3.04 5.96
N LEU A 548 -15.31 3.61 4.97
CA LEU A 548 -14.03 3.02 4.71
C LEU A 548 -12.88 3.88 5.06
N ARG A 549 -13.16 5.07 5.55
CA ARG A 549 -13.29 5.30 6.95
C ARG A 549 -13.64 3.90 7.61
N SER A 550 -14.72 3.71 8.34
CA SER A 550 -14.66 3.10 9.70
C SER A 550 -14.12 1.80 9.74
N HIS A 551 -14.30 1.03 8.68
CA HIS A 551 -13.69 -0.25 8.80
C HIS A 551 -12.22 -0.39 8.58
N LEU A 552 -11.54 0.56 7.94
CA LEU A 552 -10.07 0.54 8.13
C LEU A 552 -9.72 0.90 9.61
N LEU A 553 -10.54 1.67 10.34
CA LEU A 553 -10.40 2.06 11.79
C LEU A 553 -10.80 0.95 12.66
N SER A 554 -11.78 0.22 12.15
CA SER A 554 -12.18 -0.98 12.76
C SER A 554 -11.00 -1.95 12.63
N MET A 555 -10.27 -1.97 11.51
CA MET A 555 -9.10 -2.87 11.48
C MET A 555 -8.02 -2.42 12.48
N ASN A 556 -7.71 -1.11 12.60
CA ASN A 556 -6.73 -0.70 13.65
C ASN A 556 -6.91 0.77 14.14
N PRO A 557 -7.64 1.01 15.24
CA PRO A 557 -7.95 2.34 15.80
C PRO A 557 -6.78 3.33 15.95
N SER A 558 -5.55 2.84 16.17
CA SER A 558 -4.39 3.72 16.47
C SER A 558 -4.10 4.66 15.32
N LEU A 559 -4.29 4.13 14.09
CA LEU A 559 -3.93 4.97 13.00
C LEU A 559 -5.01 6.09 12.90
N ARG A 560 -6.06 6.18 13.77
CA ARG A 560 -6.92 7.38 13.90
C ARG A 560 -6.17 8.67 14.29
N SER A 561 -4.89 8.89 14.04
CA SER A 561 -4.27 10.22 14.02
C SER A 561 -4.11 10.77 12.61
N ARG A 562 -4.69 10.02 11.68
CA ARG A 562 -4.05 9.98 10.45
C ARG A 562 -4.88 10.30 9.21
N ILE A 563 -5.50 9.42 8.51
CA ILE A 563 -6.57 9.55 7.51
C ILE A 563 -7.37 10.85 7.36
N ARG A 564 -7.89 11.14 6.18
CA ARG A 564 -8.90 12.20 6.00
C ARG A 564 -9.38 11.97 4.59
N VAL A 565 -10.14 12.69 3.81
CA VAL A 565 -11.18 13.65 3.93
C VAL A 565 -10.98 15.09 3.58
N VAL A 566 -10.50 15.45 2.38
CA VAL A 566 -10.57 16.66 1.42
C VAL A 566 -11.88 17.20 0.74
N SER A 567 -12.70 18.26 1.00
CA SER A 567 -14.23 18.31 0.71
C SER A 567 -15.09 18.36 -0.63
N PRO A 568 -16.38 17.96 -0.91
CA PRO A 568 -16.87 17.87 -2.30
C PRO A 568 -16.80 19.12 -3.12
N THR A 569 -16.95 20.19 -2.43
CA THR A 569 -16.63 21.50 -2.95
C THR A 569 -15.26 21.68 -3.58
N GLU A 570 -14.19 20.88 -3.37
CA GLU A 570 -12.86 21.31 -3.90
C GLU A 570 -12.60 20.96 -5.39
N TYR A 571 -13.39 20.14 -6.14
CA TYR A 571 -12.93 19.47 -7.43
C TYR A 571 -13.63 19.31 -8.92
N ASP A 572 -14.83 19.08 -9.66
CA ASP A 572 -16.44 18.53 -9.64
C ASP A 572 -17.19 17.18 -8.73
N PRO A 573 -18.13 17.07 -7.79
CA PRO A 573 -18.17 15.87 -6.88
C PRO A 573 -18.68 14.64 -7.56
N ALA A 574 -19.21 14.75 -8.80
CA ALA A 574 -19.05 14.17 -10.16
C ALA A 574 -18.50 13.05 -11.02
N SER A 575 -17.40 13.31 -11.70
CA SER A 575 -17.51 13.42 -13.19
C SER A 575 -17.52 12.06 -13.75
N GLY A 576 -16.65 11.89 -14.69
CA GLY A 576 -16.50 10.73 -15.44
C GLY A 576 -15.02 10.42 -15.68
N ARG A 577 -14.48 9.61 -14.82
CA ARG A 577 -13.21 8.92 -14.86
C ARG A 577 -13.21 8.45 -16.27
N ALA A 578 -14.28 7.76 -16.64
CA ALA A 578 -14.45 7.30 -17.95
C ALA A 578 -14.92 8.39 -18.80
N GLY A 579 -13.98 9.05 -19.56
CA GLY A 579 -13.85 9.82 -20.91
C GLY A 579 -14.36 11.23 -21.49
N LYS A 580 -15.16 11.53 -22.55
CA LYS A 580 -16.29 12.57 -22.61
C LYS A 580 -17.75 12.04 -23.07
N GLN A 581 -18.92 12.70 -23.19
CA GLN A 581 -20.29 12.07 -23.37
C GLN A 581 -20.81 11.24 -24.63
N GLU A 582 -20.34 11.40 -25.86
CA GLU A 582 -20.79 10.80 -27.17
C GLU A 582 -20.01 9.67 -27.98
N GLU A 583 -18.69 9.43 -27.98
CA GLU A 583 -18.03 8.04 -28.23
C GLU A 583 -18.52 6.88 -27.32
N ARG A 584 -19.70 7.05 -26.68
CA ARG A 584 -20.34 6.21 -25.64
C ARG A 584 -21.15 5.08 -26.28
N LEU A 585 -20.67 3.83 -26.21
CA LEU A 585 -21.47 2.72 -26.78
C LEU A 585 -22.64 2.36 -25.84
N PRO A 586 -23.83 2.07 -26.40
CA PRO A 586 -25.00 1.75 -25.58
C PRO A 586 -24.85 0.52 -24.67
N ASP A 587 -24.14 -0.53 -25.11
CA ASP A 587 -24.05 -1.76 -24.27
C ASP A 587 -23.07 -1.63 -23.12
N ASP A 588 -22.09 -0.76 -23.33
CA ASP A 588 -21.29 -0.43 -22.19
C ASP A 588 -22.12 0.49 -21.28
N ILE A 589 -23.30 1.06 -21.65
CA ILE A 589 -24.18 1.83 -20.71
C ILE A 589 -24.15 1.20 -19.31
N PRO A 590 -24.52 -0.05 -19.15
CA PRO A 590 -24.47 -0.65 -17.84
C PRO A 590 -23.07 -1.01 -17.29
N ARG A 591 -22.00 -0.51 -17.88
CA ARG A 591 -20.54 -0.46 -17.57
C ARG A 591 -20.02 0.95 -17.49
N ILE A 592 -20.79 1.99 -17.88
CA ILE A 592 -20.46 3.46 -17.68
C ILE A 592 -21.57 3.65 -16.60
N GLN A 593 -22.43 2.73 -15.99
CA GLN A 593 -23.23 2.99 -14.67
C GLN A 593 -23.15 2.63 -13.08
N ALA A 594 -22.52 1.90 -12.10
CA ALA A 594 -21.31 1.09 -11.67
C ALA A 594 -19.96 1.86 -11.29
N GLU A 595 -19.41 2.87 -11.92
CA GLU A 595 -18.03 3.33 -12.32
C GLU A 595 -18.10 4.75 -12.09
N ASN A 596 -19.27 5.32 -11.74
CA ASN A 596 -19.40 6.53 -11.08
C ASN A 596 -19.86 6.56 -9.60
N ARG A 597 -20.13 5.45 -8.85
CA ARG A 597 -19.90 5.04 -7.36
C ARG A 597 -18.70 4.27 -6.81
N ARG A 598 -17.58 4.85 -6.47
CA ARG A 598 -16.41 4.14 -5.90
C ARG A 598 -15.53 4.86 -4.94
N VAL A 599 -15.57 5.24 -3.68
CA VAL A 599 -14.41 6.09 -3.24
C VAL A 599 -12.97 5.81 -3.81
N GLU A 600 -11.12 7.11 -4.58
CA GLU A 600 -9.72 6.86 -4.91
C GLU A 600 -8.90 7.17 -3.76
N ILE A 601 -8.45 6.03 -3.15
CA ILE A 601 -7.14 5.45 -2.82
C ILE A 601 -6.01 6.31 -3.20
N LYS A 602 -5.28 6.89 -2.25
CA LYS A 602 -4.00 7.47 -2.36
C LYS A 602 -3.46 7.92 -1.03
N SER A 603 -2.34 8.61 -1.01
CA SER A 603 -1.73 9.06 0.21
C SER A 603 -0.81 10.31 -0.06
N GLN A 604 0.18 10.96 0.59
CA GLN A 604 1.45 11.71 0.10
C GLN A 604 2.17 12.14 1.40
N VAL A 605 3.41 12.59 1.25
CA VAL A 605 4.31 12.64 2.41
C VAL A 605 4.08 13.82 3.31
N ILE A 606 4.10 13.58 4.65
CA ILE A 606 4.15 14.73 5.59
C ILE A 606 5.34 15.57 5.24
N GLY A 607 5.15 16.89 5.39
CA GLY A 607 6.26 17.84 5.27
C GLY A 607 6.83 17.89 3.85
N PHE A 608 6.28 17.09 2.92
CA PHE A 608 6.84 16.91 1.57
C PHE A 608 5.71 17.10 0.59
N GLU A 609 4.90 18.08 0.96
CA GLU A 609 3.56 18.00 0.52
C GLU A 609 3.51 18.32 -1.01
N HIS A 610 3.68 19.59 -1.31
CA HIS A 610 3.80 19.96 -2.72
C HIS A 610 5.28 19.95 -3.09
N TRP A 611 6.04 19.04 -2.44
CA TRP A 611 7.49 19.14 -2.53
C TRP A 611 7.98 18.40 -3.77
N HIS A 612 8.75 19.16 -4.56
CA HIS A 612 9.55 18.58 -5.64
C HIS A 612 10.84 19.39 -5.73
N ALA A 613 11.94 18.68 -6.04
CA ALA A 613 13.20 19.38 -6.35
C ALA A 613 13.38 19.42 -7.87
N SER A 614 13.27 20.65 -8.42
CA SER A 614 13.61 20.90 -9.82
C SER A 614 15.13 21.10 -9.95
N ILE A 615 15.75 20.26 -10.78
CA ILE A 615 17.21 20.28 -11.04
C ILE A 615 17.39 20.61 -12.53
N PRO A 616 17.81 21.85 -12.88
CA PRO A 616 18.00 22.24 -14.27
C PRO A 616 19.26 21.59 -14.89
N PHE A 617 19.18 21.33 -16.20
CA PHE A 617 20.27 20.76 -17.02
C PHE A 617 20.48 21.63 -18.27
N GLU A 618 21.72 21.60 -18.78
CA GLU A 618 21.99 22.26 -20.08
C GLU A 618 21.33 21.49 -21.25
N LYS A 619 21.00 22.25 -22.32
CA LYS A 619 20.44 21.66 -23.56
C LYS A 619 21.41 20.63 -24.13
N ASN A 620 20.86 19.49 -24.58
CA ASN A 620 21.61 18.32 -25.10
C ASN A 620 22.68 17.72 -24.16
N SER A 621 22.62 18.05 -22.85
CA SER A 621 23.56 17.49 -21.86
C SER A 621 22.81 16.71 -20.78
N SER A 622 23.47 15.64 -20.29
CA SER A 622 23.01 14.90 -19.09
C SER A 622 23.93 15.12 -17.88
N LYS A 623 24.90 16.06 -17.97
CA LYS A 623 25.83 16.32 -16.84
C LYS A 623 25.16 17.21 -15.79
N THR A 624 25.31 16.78 -14.51
CA THR A 624 24.74 17.53 -13.37
C THR A 624 25.78 18.51 -12.81
N GLU A 625 25.36 19.77 -12.55
CA GLU A 625 26.24 20.75 -11.85
C GLU A 625 25.88 20.86 -10.36
N GLU A 626 26.91 21.04 -9.52
CA GLU A 626 26.69 21.06 -8.05
C GLU A 626 25.82 22.26 -7.58
N ALA A 627 25.90 23.40 -8.30
CA ALA A 627 25.06 24.57 -7.99
C ALA A 627 23.54 24.28 -8.15
N ASN A 628 23.19 23.35 -9.04
CA ASN A 628 21.77 23.01 -9.33
C ASN A 628 21.16 22.02 -8.32
N LEU A 629 21.99 21.47 -7.40
CA LEU A 629 21.54 20.47 -6.41
C LEU A 629 21.16 21.09 -5.05
N ARG A 630 21.15 22.43 -4.94
CA ARG A 630 20.89 23.11 -3.63
C ARG A 630 19.55 22.69 -3.02
N ASN A 631 18.49 22.57 -3.85
CA ASN A 631 17.13 22.26 -3.34
C ASN A 631 17.03 20.82 -2.79
N ILE A 632 17.65 19.84 -3.47
CA ILE A 632 17.63 18.45 -2.95
C ILE A 632 18.58 18.28 -1.76
N ARG A 633 19.74 19.00 -1.76
CA ARG A 633 20.68 18.94 -0.62
C ARG A 633 20.07 19.53 0.66
N ALA A 634 19.30 20.63 0.55
CA ALA A 634 18.60 21.21 1.70
C ALA A 634 17.59 20.26 2.38
N LYS A 635 17.10 19.24 1.65
CA LYS A 635 16.10 18.27 2.18
C LYS A 635 16.66 16.85 2.34
N ALA A 636 17.96 16.65 2.13
CA ALA A 636 18.56 15.31 2.11
C ALA A 636 18.44 14.57 3.45
N SER A 637 18.60 15.28 4.60
CA SER A 637 18.41 14.66 5.93
C SER A 637 16.97 14.20 6.16
N ASP A 638 16.01 15.04 5.73
CA ASP A 638 14.57 14.73 5.88
C ASP A 638 14.21 13.53 4.97
N ILE A 639 14.67 13.53 3.71
CA ILE A 639 14.45 12.40 2.76
C ILE A 639 15.06 11.11 3.34
N LYS A 640 16.28 11.18 3.92
CA LYS A 640 16.91 9.97 4.52
C LYS A 640 16.06 9.42 5.66
N LYS A 641 15.63 10.28 6.61
CA LYS A 641 14.77 9.84 7.73
C LYS A 641 13.46 9.24 7.22
N ILE A 642 12.89 9.92 6.23
CA ILE A 642 11.65 9.46 5.57
C ILE A 642 11.86 8.13 4.84
N LEU A 643 13.03 7.81 4.26
CA LEU A 643 13.27 6.44 3.73
C LEU A 643 13.54 5.40 4.85
N GLU A 644 14.15 5.81 5.98
CA GLU A 644 14.56 4.87 7.04
C GLU A 644 13.41 4.32 7.87
N ASN A 645 12.53 5.21 8.35
CA ASN A 645 11.43 4.80 9.24
C ASN A 645 10.37 3.96 8.51
N ASN A 646 10.62 3.72 7.22
CA ASN A 646 9.53 3.63 6.33
C ASN A 646 9.89 2.85 5.04
N PRO A 647 9.86 1.49 5.02
CA PRO A 647 10.46 0.72 3.93
C PRO A 647 9.81 0.91 2.57
N GLU A 648 8.77 1.75 2.45
CA GLU A 648 8.28 2.02 1.12
C GLU A 648 8.27 3.42 0.65
N ALA A 649 8.91 4.30 1.40
CA ALA A 649 9.27 5.52 0.74
C ALA A 649 9.98 5.19 -0.56
N ILE A 650 9.63 5.93 -1.61
CA ILE A 650 10.44 5.98 -2.82
C ILE A 650 10.67 7.42 -3.18
N LEU A 651 11.89 7.62 -3.66
CA LEU A 651 12.26 8.87 -4.30
C LEU A 651 12.34 8.58 -5.80
N LEU A 652 11.52 9.30 -6.58
CA LEU A 652 11.56 9.17 -8.04
C LEU A 652 12.24 10.41 -8.63
N PHE A 653 13.25 10.17 -9.47
CA PHE A 653 13.81 11.22 -10.34
C PHE A 653 13.20 11.08 -11.74
N GLU A 654 12.42 12.08 -12.13
CA GLU A 654 11.80 12.11 -13.47
C GLU A 654 12.55 13.13 -14.34
N GLY A 655 13.25 12.64 -15.36
CA GLY A 655 13.99 13.51 -16.30
C GLY A 655 13.11 13.91 -17.48
N PHE A 656 13.27 15.16 -17.92
CA PHE A 656 12.47 15.73 -19.01
C PHE A 656 13.38 16.22 -20.14
N THR A 657 12.80 16.19 -21.34
CA THR A 657 13.40 16.80 -22.55
C THR A 657 12.55 17.96 -23.01
N THR A 658 13.18 18.88 -23.77
CA THR A 658 12.41 19.91 -24.50
C THR A 658 11.85 19.35 -25.81
N GLU A 659 10.88 20.06 -26.43
CA GLU A 659 10.32 19.59 -27.74
C GLU A 659 11.41 19.47 -28.83
N ASN A 660 12.48 20.28 -28.73
CA ASN A 660 13.62 20.21 -29.67
C ASN A 660 14.55 19.00 -29.42
N GLU A 661 14.39 18.32 -28.28
CA GLU A 661 15.18 17.11 -27.92
C GLU A 661 14.34 15.82 -28.06
N LYS A 662 13.12 15.92 -28.63
CA LYS A 662 12.14 14.79 -28.67
C LYS A 662 12.66 13.49 -29.31
N ASP A 663 13.66 13.61 -30.20
CA ASP A 663 14.22 12.41 -30.88
C ASP A 663 15.32 11.72 -30.05
N ASN A 664 15.77 12.35 -28.94
CA ASN A 664 16.80 11.78 -28.05
C ASN A 664 16.18 11.35 -26.71
N TRP A 665 15.35 10.32 -26.80
CA TRP A 665 14.61 9.79 -25.63
C TRP A 665 15.51 9.22 -24.50
N SER A 666 16.72 8.74 -24.83
CA SER A 666 17.70 8.30 -23.78
C SER A 666 18.20 9.47 -22.92
N LEU A 667 18.17 10.70 -23.46
CA LEU A 667 18.68 11.87 -22.73
C LEU A 667 17.87 12.21 -21.47
N ALA A 668 16.53 12.06 -21.53
CA ALA A 668 15.67 12.24 -20.33
C ALA A 668 16.04 11.22 -19.23
N PHE A 669 16.29 9.97 -19.64
CA PHE A 669 16.68 8.91 -18.69
C PHE A 669 18.09 9.14 -18.12
N ASP A 670 19.06 9.52 -18.98
CA ASP A 670 20.45 9.78 -18.53
C ASP A 670 20.52 10.96 -17.54
N ARG A 671 19.69 12.00 -17.75
CA ARG A 671 19.60 13.13 -16.77
C ARG A 671 19.08 12.63 -15.42
N ALA A 672 18.01 11.82 -15.42
CA ALA A 672 17.48 11.26 -14.16
C ALA A 672 18.51 10.34 -13.48
N TYR A 673 19.26 9.55 -14.27
CA TYR A 673 20.32 8.69 -13.72
C TYR A 673 21.46 9.51 -13.10
N ASN A 674 21.96 10.54 -13.80
CA ASN A 674 23.06 11.36 -13.25
C ASN A 674 22.61 12.22 -12.04
N ALA A 675 21.33 12.63 -11.99
CA ALA A 675 20.78 13.26 -10.76
C ALA A 675 20.70 12.26 -9.59
N LYS A 676 20.30 10.99 -9.84
CA LYS A 676 20.33 9.92 -8.80
C LYS A 676 21.77 9.64 -8.33
N LEU A 677 22.76 9.63 -9.23
CA LEU A 677 24.18 9.46 -8.81
C LEU A 677 24.65 10.62 -7.94
N ALA A 678 24.32 11.87 -8.31
CA ALA A 678 24.73 13.01 -7.48
C ALA A 678 24.08 13.00 -6.06
N LEU A 679 22.90 12.35 -5.91
CA LEU A 679 22.32 12.13 -4.57
C LEU A 679 23.14 11.15 -3.72
N MET A 680 23.84 10.17 -4.34
CA MET A 680 24.72 9.25 -3.58
C MET A 680 25.81 10.02 -2.82
N ASP A 681 26.41 11.04 -3.47
CA ASP A 681 27.45 11.86 -2.81
C ASP A 681 26.85 12.74 -1.70
N ILE A 682 25.58 13.16 -1.84
CA ILE A 682 24.89 13.99 -0.81
C ILE A 682 24.47 13.15 0.41
N LEU A 683 23.97 11.91 0.20
CA LEU A 683 23.48 11.06 1.32
C LEU A 683 24.61 10.22 1.95
N GLY A 684 25.74 10.08 1.24
CA GLY A 684 26.83 9.16 1.59
C GLY A 684 26.55 7.72 1.09
N LYS A 685 27.63 7.08 0.60
CA LYS A 685 27.55 5.75 -0.09
C LYS A 685 26.80 4.68 0.70
N GLN A 686 27.10 4.54 2.01
CA GLN A 686 26.45 3.50 2.85
C GLN A 686 24.92 3.73 3.01
N ALA A 687 24.50 5.01 3.11
CA ALA A 687 23.04 5.29 3.21
C ALA A 687 22.37 5.10 1.83
N PHE A 688 23.05 5.47 0.74
CA PHE A 688 22.50 5.28 -0.61
C PHE A 688 22.33 3.78 -0.96
N GLU A 689 23.35 2.94 -0.67
CA GLU A 689 23.25 1.47 -0.93
C GLU A 689 22.08 0.83 -0.14
N LYS A 690 21.82 1.32 1.09
CA LYS A 690 20.65 0.83 1.88
C LYS A 690 19.29 1.19 1.23
N PHE A 691 19.23 2.28 0.44
CA PHE A 691 17.95 2.72 -0.18
C PHE A 691 17.94 2.59 -1.71
N GLU A 692 18.96 1.96 -2.30
CA GLU A 692 19.09 1.94 -3.77
C GLU A 692 17.85 1.34 -4.45
N ASN A 693 17.28 0.26 -3.86
CA ASN A 693 16.04 -0.38 -4.38
C ASN A 693 14.76 0.45 -4.14
N ARG A 694 14.91 1.69 -3.65
CA ARG A 694 13.80 2.62 -3.37
C ARG A 694 14.07 4.04 -3.89
N ILE A 695 15.19 4.23 -4.60
CA ILE A 695 15.46 5.50 -5.30
C ILE A 695 15.43 5.15 -6.78
N PHE A 696 14.35 5.56 -7.46
CA PHE A 696 14.12 5.16 -8.85
C PHE A 696 14.32 6.34 -9.80
N ILE A 697 14.50 6.00 -11.08
CA ILE A 697 14.62 7.01 -12.16
C ILE A 697 13.55 6.72 -13.20
N LYS A 698 13.14 7.76 -13.94
CA LYS A 698 12.24 7.65 -15.11
C LYS A 698 12.66 8.72 -16.11
N GLY A 699 12.75 8.31 -17.40
CA GLY A 699 12.81 9.31 -18.49
C GLY A 699 11.38 9.60 -18.96
N ASN A 700 10.91 10.84 -18.75
CA ASN A 700 9.59 11.23 -19.27
C ASN A 700 9.68 11.59 -20.76
N THR A 701 8.93 10.82 -21.57
CA THR A 701 8.83 11.04 -23.04
C THR A 701 7.40 11.43 -23.46
N ASP A 702 6.48 11.49 -22.47
CA ASP A 702 5.06 11.81 -22.73
C ASP A 702 4.77 13.30 -22.54
N ARG A 703 5.64 14.02 -21.79
CA ARG A 703 5.50 15.46 -21.56
C ARG A 703 6.87 16.12 -21.74
N PHE A 704 6.87 17.21 -22.52
CA PHE A 704 8.07 18.04 -22.69
C PHE A 704 7.98 19.26 -21.75
N THR A 705 9.16 19.72 -21.30
CA THR A 705 9.27 20.95 -20.49
C THR A 705 9.91 22.06 -21.34
N GLU A 706 9.68 23.32 -20.93
CA GLU A 706 10.31 24.47 -21.65
C GLU A 706 11.85 24.46 -21.50
N GLU A 707 12.32 24.02 -20.32
CA GLU A 707 13.76 23.87 -20.06
C GLU A 707 14.11 22.40 -19.75
N PRO A 708 15.33 21.95 -20.09
CA PRO A 708 15.77 20.61 -19.75
C PRO A 708 15.98 20.50 -18.23
N MET A 709 15.30 19.53 -17.60
CA MET A 709 15.33 19.43 -16.14
C MET A 709 15.05 18.01 -15.65
N VAL A 710 15.39 17.77 -14.37
CA VAL A 710 14.90 16.58 -13.63
C VAL A 710 14.06 17.08 -12.47
N ILE A 711 12.93 16.40 -12.24
CA ILE A 711 12.12 16.66 -11.05
C ILE A 711 12.23 15.45 -10.13
N ALA A 712 12.77 15.69 -8.92
CA ALA A 712 12.80 14.65 -7.89
C ALA A 712 11.56 14.81 -6.99
N HIS A 713 10.80 13.71 -6.86
CA HIS A 713 9.62 13.67 -6.00
C HIS A 713 9.85 12.61 -4.94
N LEU A 714 9.79 13.05 -3.66
CA LEU A 714 9.59 12.07 -2.59
C LEU A 714 8.13 11.71 -2.69
N SER A 715 7.98 10.61 -3.40
CA SER A 715 6.66 10.17 -3.65
C SER A 715 6.23 9.54 -2.35
N GLY A 716 4.91 9.51 -2.22
CA GLY A 716 4.42 8.28 -1.66
C GLY A 716 3.68 7.61 -2.70
N GLU A 717 4.19 6.87 -3.63
CA GLU A 717 3.50 6.00 -4.55
C GLU A 717 3.34 4.47 -4.52
N GLY A 718 3.91 3.69 -3.60
CA GLY A 718 3.47 2.41 -3.10
C GLY A 718 2.73 1.96 -1.70
N LEU A 719 1.90 2.58 -0.86
CA LEU A 719 0.99 1.95 0.06
C LEU A 719 -0.04 1.37 -0.68
N ILE A 720 -0.17 1.50 -1.99
CA ILE A 720 -1.55 1.40 -2.41
C ILE A 720 -1.78 0.93 -3.74
N TYR A 721 -0.74 0.52 -4.36
CA TYR A 721 -0.41 0.11 -5.70
C TYR A 721 0.67 -1.14 -6.23
N ARG A 722 1.70 -2.02 -5.66
CA ARG A 722 2.96 -2.87 -6.00
C ARG A 722 3.10 -4.31 -5.51
N PRO A 723 2.87 -5.32 -6.28
CA PRO A 723 2.70 -6.73 -5.84
C PRO A 723 2.73 -7.25 -4.39
N MET A 724 1.63 -7.68 -3.71
CA MET A 724 1.86 -8.76 -2.71
C MET A 724 2.34 -9.90 -3.59
N GLU A 725 3.18 -10.70 -2.98
CA GLU A 725 3.87 -11.67 -3.81
C GLU A 725 3.03 -12.94 -3.76
N GLY A 726 2.76 -13.50 -4.96
CA GLY A 726 2.15 -14.84 -5.00
C GLY A 726 3.11 -15.83 -4.33
N THR A 727 2.53 -16.80 -3.60
CA THR A 727 3.32 -17.97 -3.18
C THR A 727 3.62 -18.85 -4.40
N MET A 728 4.82 -19.46 -4.40
CA MET A 728 5.12 -20.45 -5.46
C MET A 728 4.21 -21.66 -5.26
N ALA A 729 3.38 -21.93 -6.28
CA ALA A 729 2.46 -23.08 -6.23
C ALA A 729 2.89 -24.11 -7.29
N ALA A 730 3.03 -25.38 -6.86
CA ALA A 730 3.15 -26.49 -7.83
C ALA A 730 1.74 -26.77 -8.41
N LYS A 731 1.56 -26.39 -9.69
CA LYS A 731 0.28 -26.59 -10.41
C LYS A 731 0.12 -28.02 -10.89
N ASP A 732 1.16 -28.53 -11.57
CA ASP A 732 1.17 -29.90 -12.11
C ASP A 732 2.49 -30.55 -11.67
N TYR A 733 2.40 -31.78 -11.14
CA TYR A 733 3.61 -32.55 -10.82
C TYR A 733 3.34 -34.05 -10.95
N GLU A 734 4.37 -34.80 -11.41
CA GLU A 734 4.32 -36.27 -11.46
C GLU A 734 5.28 -36.84 -10.40
N MET A 735 4.68 -37.56 -9.43
CA MET A 735 5.46 -38.32 -8.43
C MET A 735 5.61 -39.76 -8.91
N GLU A 736 6.81 -40.34 -8.70
CA GLU A 736 7.04 -41.74 -9.15
C GLU A 736 6.29 -42.77 -8.26
N GLU A 737 6.06 -42.46 -6.95
CA GLU A 737 5.19 -43.28 -6.06
C GLU A 737 4.54 -42.38 -4.95
N ASP A 738 3.49 -42.89 -4.29
CA ASP A 738 2.85 -42.22 -3.11
C ASP A 738 3.79 -42.27 -1.87
N GLN A 739 4.85 -41.44 -1.90
CA GLN A 739 5.89 -41.46 -0.84
C GLN A 739 5.39 -40.69 0.41
N GLN A 740 4.90 -41.42 1.43
CA GLN A 740 4.73 -40.81 2.76
C GLN A 740 6.06 -40.91 3.54
N ASN A 741 6.52 -39.77 4.08
CA ASN A 741 7.75 -39.73 4.90
C ASN A 741 7.38 -39.82 6.40
N PHE A 742 8.17 -40.57 7.18
CA PHE A 742 7.89 -40.73 8.63
C PHE A 742 9.00 -40.06 9.46
N VAL A 743 8.59 -39.12 10.33
CA VAL A 743 9.57 -38.41 11.19
C VAL A 743 9.69 -39.10 12.54
N LYS A 744 10.91 -39.62 12.87
CA LYS A 744 11.19 -40.35 14.13
C LYS A 744 11.65 -39.37 15.22
N ILE A 745 11.14 -39.57 16.45
CA ILE A 745 11.40 -38.63 17.58
C ILE A 745 11.81 -39.42 18.84
N LYS A 746 12.85 -38.92 19.54
CA LYS A 746 13.21 -39.41 20.91
C LYS A 746 13.37 -38.19 21.83
N ALA A 747 12.92 -38.32 23.09
CA ALA A 747 12.99 -37.21 24.06
C ALA A 747 13.06 -37.73 25.51
N GLN A 748 13.85 -37.05 26.36
CA GLN A 748 14.03 -37.37 27.80
C GLN A 748 14.25 -36.07 28.61
N ALA A 749 13.59 -35.97 29.79
CA ALA A 749 13.79 -34.83 30.71
C ALA A 749 13.57 -35.30 32.17
N GLU A 750 14.53 -35.01 33.08
CA GLU A 750 14.38 -35.40 34.51
C GLU A 750 13.20 -34.68 35.19
N ALA A 751 12.94 -33.43 34.79
CA ALA A 751 11.74 -32.72 35.28
C ALA A 751 10.43 -33.14 34.56
N GLY A 752 10.49 -34.07 33.59
CA GLY A 752 9.33 -34.50 32.78
C GLY A 752 9.01 -33.50 31.63
N ILE A 753 8.42 -34.03 30.54
CA ILE A 753 8.08 -33.19 29.36
C ILE A 753 6.68 -32.57 29.55
N ASP A 754 6.60 -31.24 29.37
CA ASP A 754 5.34 -30.46 29.44
C ASP A 754 4.67 -30.36 28.07
N SER A 755 5.42 -29.92 27.04
CA SER A 755 4.88 -29.82 25.67
C SER A 755 5.96 -30.10 24.64
N PHE A 756 5.49 -30.46 23.44
CA PHE A 756 6.37 -30.66 22.29
C PHE A 756 5.72 -30.06 21.04
N ARG A 757 6.57 -29.62 20.12
CA ARG A 757 6.15 -29.28 18.74
C ARG A 757 7.15 -29.89 17.76
N VAL A 758 6.59 -30.47 16.71
CA VAL A 758 7.38 -30.99 15.59
C VAL A 758 6.88 -30.29 14.35
N SER A 759 7.79 -29.57 13.68
CA SER A 759 7.43 -28.77 12.50
C SER A 759 8.43 -28.99 11.37
N ILE A 760 7.98 -28.70 10.15
CA ILE A 760 8.87 -28.53 9.00
C ILE A 760 9.09 -27.03 8.82
N ILE A 761 10.36 -26.65 8.75
CA ILE A 761 10.78 -25.26 8.49
C ILE A 761 11.61 -25.21 7.20
N ASP A 762 11.65 -24.04 6.56
CA ASP A 762 12.52 -23.84 5.38
C ASP A 762 13.96 -23.39 5.81
N GLU A 763 14.80 -23.02 4.83
CA GLU A 763 16.18 -22.56 5.13
C GLU A 763 16.26 -21.18 5.79
N ASN A 764 15.18 -20.40 5.75
CA ASN A 764 15.09 -19.11 6.46
C ASN A 764 14.48 -19.27 7.87
N GLY A 765 14.10 -20.51 8.25
CA GLY A 765 13.40 -20.78 9.52
C GLY A 765 11.89 -20.45 9.46
N GLU A 766 11.34 -20.16 8.27
CA GLU A 766 9.90 -19.95 8.12
C GLU A 766 9.15 -21.28 8.24
N LEU A 767 8.00 -21.19 8.94
CA LEU A 767 7.18 -22.39 9.18
C LEU A 767 6.54 -22.83 7.85
N PHE A 768 6.92 -24.05 7.42
CA PHE A 768 6.25 -24.69 6.28
C PHE A 768 5.01 -25.49 6.75
N ARG A 769 5.15 -26.25 7.86
CA ARG A 769 4.01 -27.03 8.40
C ARG A 769 4.24 -27.46 9.84
N VAL A 770 3.16 -27.51 10.64
CA VAL A 770 3.20 -28.20 11.95
C VAL A 770 2.77 -29.67 11.76
N LEU A 771 3.66 -30.60 12.10
CA LEU A 771 3.37 -32.05 11.96
C LEU A 771 2.63 -32.59 13.19
N ALA A 772 3.06 -32.19 14.39
CA ALA A 772 2.29 -32.47 15.62
C ALA A 772 2.68 -31.45 16.69
N GLU A 773 1.68 -31.13 17.52
CA GLU A 773 1.90 -30.34 18.74
C GLU A 773 1.00 -30.90 19.84
N GLY A 774 1.50 -30.89 21.08
CA GLY A 774 0.73 -31.48 22.18
C GLY A 774 1.45 -31.37 23.53
N THR A 775 0.72 -31.80 24.56
CA THR A 775 1.25 -31.83 25.94
C THR A 775 1.73 -33.24 26.31
N GLY A 776 2.81 -33.32 27.10
CA GLY A 776 3.41 -34.61 27.51
C GLY A 776 4.47 -35.09 26.50
N ASN A 777 4.76 -36.40 26.54
CA ASN A 777 5.84 -36.95 25.69
C ASN A 777 5.43 -36.93 24.20
N PRO A 778 6.35 -36.57 23.28
CA PRO A 778 6.08 -36.61 21.85
C PRO A 778 5.82 -38.05 21.35
N PRO A 779 5.02 -38.22 20.28
CA PRO A 779 4.87 -39.52 19.63
C PRO A 779 6.23 -39.97 19.06
N ARG A 780 6.44 -41.29 19.02
CA ARG A 780 7.75 -41.83 18.50
C ARG A 780 7.94 -41.61 17.00
N GLY A 781 6.85 -41.35 16.26
CA GLY A 781 7.00 -40.69 14.96
C GLY A 781 5.67 -40.26 14.33
N ILE A 782 5.82 -39.42 13.29
CA ILE A 782 4.68 -38.70 12.68
C ILE A 782 4.78 -38.83 11.13
N PRO A 783 3.70 -39.25 10.45
CA PRO A 783 3.69 -39.29 8.98
C PRO A 783 3.52 -37.88 8.40
N TRP A 784 4.25 -37.61 7.32
CA TRP A 784 4.14 -36.36 6.54
C TRP A 784 4.11 -36.69 5.04
N ASN A 785 3.19 -36.02 4.34
CA ASN A 785 2.95 -36.27 2.90
C ASN A 785 3.62 -35.21 1.99
N TRP A 786 4.73 -34.60 2.47
CA TRP A 786 5.49 -33.55 1.73
C TRP A 786 4.71 -32.26 1.41
N LYS A 787 3.50 -32.11 1.97
CA LYS A 787 2.66 -30.92 1.68
C LYS A 787 2.58 -30.00 2.89
N ASP A 788 2.28 -28.72 2.65
CA ASP A 788 1.91 -27.74 3.70
C ASP A 788 0.44 -27.94 4.15
N ASP A 789 -0.05 -27.02 5.01
CA ASP A 789 -1.45 -27.10 5.51
C ASP A 789 -2.51 -26.77 4.43
N ASN A 790 -2.10 -26.11 3.33
CA ASN A 790 -2.99 -25.78 2.21
C ASN A 790 -2.93 -26.81 1.06
N GLY A 791 -2.09 -27.86 1.20
CA GLY A 791 -1.91 -28.90 0.17
C GLY A 791 -0.80 -28.58 -0.87
N ASN A 792 -0.10 -27.44 -0.74
CA ASN A 792 1.08 -27.15 -1.59
C ASN A 792 2.19 -28.15 -1.29
N LEU A 793 2.83 -28.64 -2.37
CA LEU A 793 4.02 -29.49 -2.20
C LEU A 793 5.23 -28.63 -1.78
N VAL A 794 6.15 -29.24 -1.03
CA VAL A 794 7.49 -28.64 -0.78
C VAL A 794 8.13 -28.13 -2.08
N ASN A 795 8.67 -26.91 -2.00
CA ASN A 795 9.22 -26.25 -3.18
C ASN A 795 10.60 -26.86 -3.57
N PRO A 796 10.76 -27.32 -4.83
CA PRO A 796 12.04 -27.78 -5.40
C PRO A 796 13.23 -26.84 -5.19
N THR A 797 12.98 -25.52 -5.12
CA THR A 797 14.07 -24.54 -5.03
C THR A 797 14.44 -24.20 -3.58
N GLN A 798 13.75 -24.79 -2.59
CA GLN A 798 14.00 -24.50 -1.16
C GLN A 798 14.51 -25.75 -0.44
N LYS A 799 15.20 -25.50 0.70
CA LYS A 799 15.61 -26.60 1.61
C LYS A 799 14.70 -26.59 2.82
N TYR A 800 14.42 -27.80 3.32
CA TYR A 800 13.53 -27.95 4.49
C TYR A 800 14.26 -28.73 5.60
N PHE A 801 13.79 -28.52 6.84
CA PHE A 801 14.33 -29.23 8.01
C PHE A 801 13.16 -29.60 8.92
N CYS A 802 13.29 -30.76 9.60
CA CYS A 802 12.34 -31.07 10.67
C CYS A 802 12.89 -30.51 11.98
N LYS A 803 12.11 -29.64 12.63
CA LYS A 803 12.46 -29.06 13.93
C LYS A 803 11.66 -29.77 15.03
N LEU A 804 12.37 -30.23 16.07
CA LEU A 804 11.74 -30.67 17.32
C LEU A 804 12.00 -29.60 18.38
N GLU A 805 10.90 -29.18 19.00
CA GLU A 805 10.92 -28.26 20.13
C GLU A 805 10.30 -29.01 21.31
N LEU A 806 11.08 -29.15 22.38
CA LEU A 806 10.60 -29.72 23.64
C LEU A 806 10.59 -28.61 24.68
N LYS A 807 9.57 -28.68 25.53
CA LYS A 807 9.52 -27.89 26.76
C LYS A 807 9.30 -28.86 27.90
N ASP A 808 10.24 -28.88 28.85
CA ASP A 808 10.04 -29.67 30.07
C ASP A 808 9.10 -28.93 31.05
N LYS A 809 8.76 -29.58 32.18
CA LYS A 809 7.85 -28.97 33.19
C LYS A 809 8.48 -27.79 33.94
N LEU A 810 9.79 -27.57 33.81
CA LEU A 810 10.46 -26.36 34.35
C LEU A 810 10.57 -25.25 33.31
N GLY A 811 10.03 -25.48 32.09
CA GLY A 811 10.09 -24.50 31.00
C GLY A 811 11.42 -24.54 30.22
N GLN A 812 12.33 -25.47 30.54
CA GLN A 812 13.57 -25.64 29.76
C GLN A 812 13.21 -26.07 28.33
N ARG A 813 13.78 -25.32 27.37
CA ARG A 813 13.53 -25.59 25.95
C ARG A 813 14.72 -26.33 25.37
N PHE A 814 14.41 -27.43 24.69
CA PHE A 814 15.40 -28.10 23.87
C PHE A 814 14.91 -28.05 22.43
N GLU A 815 15.82 -27.57 21.55
CA GLU A 815 15.53 -27.54 20.12
C GLU A 815 16.61 -28.33 19.38
N THR A 816 16.15 -29.07 18.37
CA THR A 816 17.07 -29.76 17.47
C THR A 816 16.43 -29.80 16.09
N ILE A 817 17.31 -29.73 15.07
CA ILE A 817 16.88 -29.83 13.66
C ILE A 817 17.45 -31.11 13.07
N SER A 818 16.68 -31.67 12.13
CA SER A 818 17.17 -32.82 11.37
C SER A 818 18.20 -32.39 10.31
N ASP A 819 18.75 -33.41 9.64
CA ASP A 819 19.45 -33.17 8.36
C ASP A 819 18.52 -32.53 7.31
N THR A 820 19.17 -31.92 6.31
CA THR A 820 18.44 -31.18 5.26
C THR A 820 17.58 -32.11 4.40
N ILE A 821 16.29 -31.77 4.35
CA ILE A 821 15.32 -32.35 3.43
C ILE A 821 15.36 -31.55 2.12
N ARG A 822 15.51 -32.27 0.98
CA ARG A 822 15.58 -31.63 -0.35
C ARG A 822 14.60 -32.29 -1.31
N VAL A 823 14.19 -31.49 -2.30
CA VAL A 823 13.37 -32.03 -3.41
C VAL A 823 14.27 -32.01 -4.65
N LYS A 824 14.27 -33.12 -5.38
CA LYS A 824 15.09 -33.25 -6.60
C LYS A 824 14.15 -33.49 -7.79
N VAL A 825 14.25 -32.59 -8.78
CA VAL A 825 13.48 -32.74 -10.03
C VAL A 825 14.35 -33.49 -11.03
N THR A 826 13.88 -34.67 -11.48
CA THR A 826 14.73 -35.58 -12.29
C THR A 826 14.63 -35.33 -13.79
N GLU A 827 13.49 -34.84 -14.31
CA GLU A 827 13.34 -34.64 -15.78
C GLU A 827 13.17 -33.16 -16.17
N ARG A 828 12.14 -32.47 -15.63
CA ARG A 828 11.75 -31.13 -16.15
C ARG A 828 11.13 -30.26 -15.07
N GLU A 829 11.67 -29.04 -14.94
CA GLU A 829 11.06 -28.00 -14.09
C GLU A 829 10.67 -26.81 -14.99
N GLN A 830 9.38 -26.43 -14.92
CA GLN A 830 8.87 -25.26 -15.63
C GLN A 830 8.43 -24.22 -14.59
N LEU A 831 9.02 -23.03 -14.68
CA LEU A 831 8.60 -21.90 -13.82
C LEU A 831 7.88 -20.85 -14.67
N THR A 832 6.64 -20.52 -14.23
CA THR A 832 5.87 -19.41 -14.81
C THR A 832 5.73 -18.33 -13.74
N GLU A 833 6.22 -17.13 -14.02
CA GLU A 833 6.05 -16.01 -13.08
C GLU A 833 5.47 -14.80 -13.81
N THR A 834 4.36 -14.27 -13.28
CA THR A 834 3.69 -13.10 -13.89
C THR A 834 3.88 -11.92 -12.95
N LEU A 835 4.72 -10.97 -13.38
CA LEU A 835 4.90 -9.71 -12.66
C LEU A 835 4.16 -8.59 -13.39
N ILE A 836 3.59 -7.63 -12.66
CA ILE A 836 2.89 -6.54 -13.39
C ILE A 836 3.73 -5.28 -13.47
N LEU A 837 4.05 -4.88 -14.70
CA LEU A 837 4.87 -3.69 -14.94
C LEU A 837 4.08 -2.42 -14.77
N VAL A 838 3.20 -2.20 -15.77
CA VAL A 838 2.48 -0.97 -16.01
C VAL A 838 0.99 -1.33 -16.20
N GLN A 839 0.05 -0.41 -16.13
CA GLN A 839 -1.37 -0.51 -16.42
C GLN A 839 -1.77 0.96 -16.73
N PHE A 840 -3.02 1.28 -17.08
CA PHE A 840 -3.24 2.65 -17.59
C PHE A 840 -4.62 3.13 -17.32
N ASN A 841 -4.86 4.45 -17.07
CA ASN A 841 -6.22 4.95 -17.27
C ASN A 841 -6.73 4.89 -18.75
N PHE A 842 -8.04 5.01 -19.12
CA PHE A 842 -8.50 4.19 -20.36
C PHE A 842 -8.37 4.85 -21.58
N ASP A 843 -7.84 4.14 -22.56
CA ASP A 843 -7.50 4.81 -23.78
C ASP A 843 -6.30 5.75 -23.54
N GLU A 844 -5.73 5.80 -22.30
CA GLU A 844 -4.41 6.43 -22.09
C GLU A 844 -3.29 5.41 -22.32
N LYS A 845 -2.08 6.00 -22.49
CA LYS A 845 -0.83 5.27 -22.72
C LYS A 845 0.29 5.54 -21.68
N VAL A 846 0.02 6.25 -20.59
CA VAL A 846 1.01 6.52 -19.49
C VAL A 846 0.49 5.77 -18.24
N SER A 847 1.16 5.86 -17.11
CA SER A 847 0.82 4.93 -16.02
C SER A 847 0.03 5.63 -14.94
N GLU A 848 -0.92 4.93 -14.25
CA GLU A 848 -1.42 5.48 -12.94
C GLU A 848 -0.21 5.78 -12.14
N SER A 849 0.61 4.78 -11.90
CA SER A 849 1.73 5.11 -11.04
C SER A 849 2.96 5.47 -11.77
N LYS A 850 3.41 6.72 -11.64
CA LYS A 850 4.86 6.88 -11.64
C LYS A 850 5.66 5.91 -10.70
N PHE A 851 5.09 5.22 -9.67
CA PHE A 851 5.85 4.24 -8.86
C PHE A 851 5.81 3.00 -9.73
N LEU A 852 4.71 2.73 -10.47
CA LEU A 852 4.72 1.61 -11.44
C LEU A 852 5.63 1.85 -12.58
N GLU A 853 5.75 3.11 -12.99
CA GLU A 853 6.76 3.42 -14.01
C GLU A 853 8.14 3.17 -13.38
N SER A 854 8.28 3.46 -12.07
CA SER A 854 9.48 3.08 -11.31
C SER A 854 9.63 1.56 -11.07
N ARG A 855 8.57 0.72 -11.29
CA ARG A 855 8.71 -0.76 -11.20
C ARG A 855 9.65 -1.33 -12.19
N VAL A 856 9.70 -0.66 -13.34
CA VAL A 856 10.31 -1.30 -14.50
C VAL A 856 11.78 -1.60 -14.15
N GLU A 857 12.40 -0.81 -13.24
CA GLU A 857 13.71 -1.15 -12.63
C GLU A 857 13.68 -2.45 -11.78
N TYR A 858 12.69 -2.62 -10.87
CA TYR A 858 12.55 -3.88 -10.11
C TYR A 858 12.39 -5.10 -11.03
N VAL A 859 11.51 -4.96 -12.06
CA VAL A 859 11.29 -6.09 -13.00
C VAL A 859 12.54 -6.31 -13.87
N ALA A 860 13.30 -5.25 -14.20
CA ALA A 860 14.58 -5.41 -14.92
C ALA A 860 15.63 -6.17 -14.06
N ARG A 861 15.72 -5.86 -12.74
CA ARG A 861 16.63 -6.62 -11.85
C ARG A 861 16.22 -8.10 -11.76
N LYS A 862 14.91 -8.36 -11.54
CA LYS A 862 14.38 -9.76 -11.58
C LYS A 862 14.60 -10.47 -12.91
N PHE A 863 14.47 -9.72 -14.02
CA PHE A 863 14.77 -10.27 -15.35
C PHE A 863 16.25 -10.68 -15.43
N ILE A 864 17.17 -9.83 -14.96
CA ILE A 864 18.62 -10.15 -15.00
C ILE A 864 18.92 -11.37 -14.11
N GLU A 865 18.39 -11.40 -12.87
CA GLU A 865 18.53 -12.58 -11.98
C GLU A 865 18.13 -13.88 -12.70
N LYS A 866 16.92 -13.91 -13.29
CA LYS A 866 16.45 -15.11 -14.03
C LYS A 866 17.26 -15.39 -15.29
N ALA A 867 17.72 -14.34 -15.97
CA ALA A 867 18.56 -14.50 -17.17
C ALA A 867 19.98 -15.00 -16.82
N LEU A 868 20.45 -14.84 -15.55
CA LEU A 868 21.72 -15.43 -15.11
C LEU A 868 21.55 -16.84 -14.49
N GLU A 869 20.34 -17.19 -14.00
CA GLU A 869 20.09 -18.55 -13.48
C GLU A 869 20.35 -19.66 -14.54
N PRO A 870 20.92 -20.82 -14.11
CA PRO A 870 21.06 -22.00 -14.97
C PRO A 870 19.68 -22.45 -15.48
N LYS A 871 19.53 -22.47 -16.82
CA LYS A 871 18.25 -22.82 -17.47
C LYS A 871 18.46 -23.25 -18.91
N LYS A 872 17.47 -23.95 -19.47
CA LYS A 872 17.42 -24.24 -20.92
C LYS A 872 16.99 -22.99 -21.71
N ARG A 873 15.94 -22.30 -21.24
CA ARG A 873 15.37 -21.14 -21.98
C ARG A 873 14.58 -20.25 -21.02
N LEU A 874 14.65 -18.93 -21.27
CA LEU A 874 13.73 -17.95 -20.66
C LEU A 874 13.01 -17.18 -21.77
N VAL A 875 11.67 -17.08 -21.67
CA VAL A 875 10.88 -16.19 -22.54
C VAL A 875 10.13 -15.23 -21.63
N ALA A 876 10.43 -13.94 -21.78
CA ALA A 876 9.70 -12.87 -21.10
C ALA A 876 8.79 -12.17 -22.12
N VAL A 877 7.47 -12.18 -21.84
CA VAL A 877 6.48 -11.54 -22.72
C VAL A 877 5.88 -10.36 -21.98
N VAL A 878 6.13 -9.15 -22.50
CA VAL A 878 5.43 -7.92 -22.06
C VAL A 878 4.02 -7.94 -22.67
N GLY A 879 3.04 -8.37 -21.86
CA GLY A 879 1.64 -8.53 -22.29
C GLY A 879 0.85 -7.26 -21.98
N GLY A 880 0.45 -6.52 -23.03
CA GLY A 880 -0.50 -5.40 -22.90
C GLY A 880 -1.93 -5.92 -23.04
N HIS A 881 -2.83 -5.36 -22.25
CA HIS A 881 -4.23 -5.79 -22.23
C HIS A 881 -5.08 -4.51 -22.11
N THR A 882 -6.34 -4.68 -22.51
CA THR A 882 -7.44 -3.70 -22.32
C THR A 882 -8.61 -4.55 -21.83
N ASP A 883 -9.78 -3.95 -21.73
CA ASP A 883 -10.96 -4.66 -21.26
C ASP A 883 -12.10 -4.52 -22.30
N VAL A 884 -13.32 -4.91 -21.86
CA VAL A 884 -14.47 -4.96 -22.78
C VAL A 884 -15.05 -3.59 -23.16
N VAL A 885 -14.87 -2.58 -22.32
CA VAL A 885 -15.46 -1.23 -22.57
C VAL A 885 -14.70 -0.53 -23.69
N GLY A 886 -15.45 0.15 -24.59
CA GLY A 886 -14.87 0.87 -25.75
C GLY A 886 -14.83 0.04 -27.05
N MET A 887 -14.36 0.68 -28.13
CA MET A 887 -14.37 0.01 -29.46
C MET A 887 -13.31 -1.11 -29.53
N ARG A 888 -13.76 -2.29 -30.00
CA ARG A 888 -12.87 -3.49 -30.09
C ARG A 888 -11.57 -3.25 -30.86
N TYR A 889 -11.64 -2.59 -32.03
CA TYR A 889 -10.43 -2.30 -32.83
C TYR A 889 -9.45 -1.37 -32.07
N ARG A 890 -10.01 -0.31 -31.44
CA ARG A 890 -9.19 0.64 -30.65
C ARG A 890 -8.52 -0.03 -29.43
N ASN A 891 -9.28 -0.88 -28.71
CA ASN A 891 -8.76 -1.63 -27.57
C ASN A 891 -7.62 -2.60 -27.95
N GLU A 892 -7.65 -3.12 -29.19
CA GLU A 892 -6.55 -3.99 -29.69
C GLU A 892 -5.28 -3.16 -29.98
N GLU A 893 -5.41 -2.06 -30.76
CA GLU A 893 -4.26 -1.14 -30.99
C GLU A 893 -3.67 -0.63 -29.68
N LEU A 894 -4.53 -0.15 -28.77
CA LEU A 894 -4.10 0.39 -27.47
C LEU A 894 -3.36 -0.67 -26.62
N SER A 895 -3.82 -1.94 -26.65
CA SER A 895 -3.11 -3.01 -25.90
C SER A 895 -1.70 -3.27 -26.46
N ILE A 896 -1.53 -3.15 -27.80
CA ILE A 896 -0.20 -3.33 -28.44
C ILE A 896 0.70 -2.13 -28.15
N GLU A 897 0.15 -0.90 -28.25
CA GLU A 897 0.95 0.32 -27.99
C GLU A 897 1.48 0.36 -26.55
N ARG A 898 0.62 -0.01 -25.57
CA ARG A 898 1.05 -0.11 -24.15
C ARG A 898 2.14 -1.16 -23.97
N ALA A 899 1.95 -2.37 -24.55
CA ALA A 899 2.97 -3.44 -24.44
C ALA A 899 4.32 -3.02 -25.05
N LYS A 900 4.27 -2.36 -26.23
CA LYS A 900 5.51 -1.94 -26.94
C LYS A 900 6.23 -0.82 -26.19
N LYS A 901 5.49 0.16 -25.63
CA LYS A 901 6.09 1.24 -24.84
C LYS A 901 6.84 0.69 -23.63
N GLU A 902 6.20 -0.21 -22.89
CA GLU A 902 6.83 -0.72 -21.65
C GLU A 902 7.95 -1.74 -21.91
N GLU A 903 7.89 -2.45 -23.05
CA GLU A 903 9.05 -3.27 -23.48
C GLU A 903 10.26 -2.38 -23.80
N ALA A 904 10.03 -1.23 -24.47
CA ALA A 904 11.13 -0.28 -24.75
C ALA A 904 11.68 0.34 -23.44
N ASN A 905 10.80 0.67 -22.48
CA ASN A 905 11.24 1.13 -21.15
C ASN A 905 12.08 0.05 -20.43
N LEU A 906 11.57 -1.20 -20.37
CA LEU A 906 12.31 -2.32 -19.74
C LEU A 906 13.69 -2.52 -20.36
N ARG A 907 13.80 -2.38 -21.69
CA ARG A 907 15.13 -2.46 -22.36
C ARG A 907 16.11 -1.40 -21.88
N GLN A 908 15.66 -0.16 -21.59
CA GLN A 908 16.61 0.87 -21.07
C GLN A 908 17.10 0.54 -19.67
N TYR A 909 16.19 0.10 -18.78
CA TYR A 909 16.66 -0.34 -17.45
C TYR A 909 17.63 -1.52 -17.55
N LEU A 910 17.40 -2.46 -18.48
CA LEU A 910 18.36 -3.58 -18.68
C LEU A 910 19.71 -3.07 -19.21
N ILE A 911 19.70 -2.13 -20.18
CA ILE A 911 20.96 -1.53 -20.71
C ILE A 911 21.70 -0.83 -19.55
N TYR A 912 20.98 -0.02 -18.78
CA TYR A 912 21.54 0.70 -17.63
C TYR A 912 22.11 -0.25 -16.56
N LEU A 913 21.30 -1.19 -16.05
CA LEU A 913 21.72 -2.09 -14.96
C LEU A 913 22.85 -3.07 -15.36
N LEU A 914 22.95 -3.39 -16.67
CA LEU A 914 24.05 -4.25 -17.18
C LEU A 914 25.27 -3.43 -17.63
N GLY A 915 25.22 -2.09 -17.56
CA GLY A 915 26.34 -1.22 -18.03
C GLY A 915 26.58 -1.32 -19.55
N LEU A 916 25.52 -1.55 -20.33
CA LEU A 916 25.63 -1.67 -21.80
C LEU A 916 25.42 -0.28 -22.45
N SER A 917 25.88 -0.14 -23.69
CA SER A 917 25.79 1.17 -24.38
C SER A 917 24.54 1.33 -25.26
N ASN A 918 23.94 0.21 -25.73
CA ASN A 918 22.80 0.31 -26.69
C ASN A 918 22.03 -1.04 -26.81
N ASN A 919 20.91 -0.98 -27.54
CA ASN A 919 20.05 -2.17 -27.77
C ASN A 919 20.74 -3.32 -28.54
N ARG A 920 21.78 -3.03 -29.35
CA ARG A 920 22.51 -4.12 -30.06
C ARG A 920 23.29 -4.98 -29.08
N GLU A 921 23.97 -4.35 -28.11
CA GLU A 921 24.65 -5.07 -27.03
C GLU A 921 23.65 -5.84 -26.14
N LEU A 922 22.50 -5.22 -25.80
CA LEU A 922 21.46 -5.95 -25.04
C LEU A 922 20.96 -7.19 -25.81
N ASN A 923 20.71 -7.06 -27.13
CA ASN A 923 20.25 -8.24 -27.92
C ASN A 923 21.34 -9.33 -28.05
N SER A 924 22.63 -8.95 -27.99
CA SER A 924 23.72 -9.97 -27.93
C SER A 924 23.77 -10.62 -26.55
N TRP A 925 23.61 -9.83 -25.47
CA TRP A 925 23.55 -10.36 -24.10
C TRP A 925 22.36 -11.32 -23.90
N LEU A 926 21.15 -10.95 -24.35
CA LEU A 926 19.97 -11.84 -24.26
C LEU A 926 20.18 -13.18 -24.99
N ARG A 927 20.80 -13.13 -26.20
CA ARG A 927 21.13 -14.37 -26.95
C ARG A 927 22.18 -15.23 -26.24
N ALA A 928 23.22 -14.59 -25.65
CA ALA A 928 24.24 -15.35 -24.90
C ALA A 928 23.66 -16.06 -23.65
N HIS A 929 22.52 -15.55 -23.12
CA HIS A 929 21.88 -16.11 -21.92
C HIS A 929 20.59 -16.91 -22.22
N ASN A 930 20.43 -17.41 -23.47
CA ASN A 930 19.23 -18.18 -23.90
C ASN A 930 17.89 -17.52 -23.52
N THR A 931 17.84 -16.19 -23.62
CA THR A 931 16.70 -15.40 -23.15
C THR A 931 16.07 -14.61 -24.30
N VAL A 932 14.72 -14.59 -24.33
CA VAL A 932 13.96 -13.82 -25.33
C VAL A 932 13.07 -12.81 -24.59
N LEU A 933 13.16 -11.54 -24.99
CA LEU A 933 12.23 -10.48 -24.54
C LEU A 933 11.38 -10.05 -25.75
N THR A 934 10.05 -10.08 -25.58
CA THR A 934 9.09 -9.70 -26.66
C THR A 934 7.85 -9.05 -26.03
N TYR A 935 6.98 -8.44 -26.86
CA TYR A 935 5.70 -7.89 -26.39
C TYR A 935 4.50 -8.47 -27.16
N LYS A 936 3.29 -8.38 -26.57
CA LYS A 936 2.03 -8.82 -27.23
C LYS A 936 0.82 -8.06 -26.66
N GLY A 937 -0.13 -7.71 -27.54
CA GLY A 937 -1.44 -7.16 -27.11
C GLY A 937 -2.50 -8.29 -27.00
N TYR A 938 -3.31 -8.26 -25.93
CA TYR A 938 -4.31 -9.31 -25.65
C TYR A 938 -5.75 -8.78 -25.60
N ARG A 939 -5.94 -7.45 -25.73
CA ARG A 939 -7.25 -6.82 -25.46
C ARG A 939 -7.87 -7.32 -24.14
N ASP A 940 -9.20 -7.56 -24.15
CA ASP A 940 -10.01 -8.16 -23.07
C ASP A 940 -10.06 -9.70 -23.10
N THR A 941 -9.37 -10.32 -24.09
CA THR A 941 -9.55 -11.77 -24.36
C THR A 941 -8.84 -12.66 -23.34
N LYS A 942 -7.91 -12.07 -22.54
CA LYS A 942 -7.25 -12.79 -21.43
C LYS A 942 -7.50 -12.03 -20.12
N PRO A 943 -8.70 -12.18 -19.53
CA PRO A 943 -8.95 -11.68 -18.19
C PRO A 943 -8.00 -12.38 -17.22
N TYR A 944 -7.37 -11.65 -16.29
CA TYR A 944 -6.33 -12.35 -15.51
C TYR A 944 -6.90 -13.06 -14.30
N VAL A 945 -6.23 -14.18 -14.06
CA VAL A 945 -6.63 -15.20 -13.10
C VAL A 945 -5.41 -15.44 -12.21
N ILE A 946 -5.67 -15.85 -10.95
CA ILE A 946 -4.56 -16.33 -10.11
C ILE A 946 -4.81 -17.77 -9.76
N ASP A 947 -3.74 -18.54 -9.94
CA ASP A 947 -3.69 -19.93 -9.49
C ASP A 947 -3.07 -19.98 -8.09
N LYS A 948 -3.84 -20.50 -7.12
CA LYS A 948 -3.32 -20.70 -5.74
C LYS A 948 -3.91 -21.97 -5.11
N TRP A 949 -3.17 -22.55 -4.15
CA TRP A 949 -3.77 -23.62 -3.32
C TRP A 949 -4.50 -23.00 -2.12
N GLN A 950 -5.75 -23.46 -1.92
CA GLN A 950 -6.54 -23.05 -0.76
C GLN A 950 -7.31 -24.28 -0.25
N GLU A 951 -7.18 -24.57 1.06
CA GLU A 951 -7.89 -25.69 1.72
C GLU A 951 -7.72 -27.06 1.00
N GLY A 952 -6.47 -27.36 0.56
CA GLY A 952 -6.16 -28.66 -0.09
C GLY A 952 -6.66 -28.77 -1.54
N LYS A 953 -7.13 -27.65 -2.14
CA LYS A 953 -7.56 -27.63 -3.56
C LYS A 953 -6.80 -26.54 -4.31
N PHE A 954 -6.37 -26.89 -5.53
CA PHE A 954 -5.86 -25.89 -6.46
C PHE A 954 -7.05 -25.10 -7.05
N ILE A 955 -7.08 -23.79 -6.77
CA ILE A 955 -8.17 -22.91 -7.25
C ILE A 955 -7.60 -21.90 -8.24
N THR A 956 -8.32 -21.75 -9.36
CA THR A 956 -8.07 -20.63 -10.29
C THR A 956 -9.12 -19.55 -9.99
N GLU A 957 -8.65 -18.46 -9.41
CA GLU A 957 -9.51 -17.34 -9.03
C GLU A 957 -9.55 -16.34 -10.19
N LYS A 958 -10.75 -16.15 -10.79
CA LYS A 958 -10.88 -15.20 -11.91
C LYS A 958 -10.92 -13.79 -11.36
N ILE A 959 -9.71 -13.26 -11.31
CA ILE A 959 -9.54 -11.94 -10.77
C ILE A 959 -9.76 -10.81 -11.73
N GLY A 960 -10.04 -11.15 -13.00
CA GLY A 960 -10.43 -10.24 -14.07
C GLY A 960 -11.87 -10.43 -14.58
N ASP A 961 -12.86 -10.59 -13.69
CA ASP A 961 -14.27 -10.83 -14.12
C ASP A 961 -15.16 -9.71 -14.72
N ASN A 962 -15.21 -9.58 -16.10
CA ASN A 962 -15.71 -8.37 -16.90
C ASN A 962 -17.03 -7.72 -16.46
N GLU A 963 -17.87 -8.48 -15.77
CA GLU A 963 -19.20 -8.01 -15.32
C GLU A 963 -19.14 -7.07 -14.17
N LEU A 964 -18.23 -7.44 -13.29
CA LEU A 964 -18.16 -6.66 -12.13
C LEU A 964 -17.56 -5.35 -12.55
N PRO A 965 -17.76 -4.37 -11.69
CA PRO A 965 -16.68 -3.51 -11.45
C PRO A 965 -15.38 -4.17 -11.23
N GLU A 966 -14.57 -3.69 -10.36
CA GLU A 966 -13.31 -4.28 -10.17
C GLU A 966 -12.52 -4.50 -11.42
N GLY A 967 -12.80 -5.50 -12.13
CA GLY A 967 -12.71 -5.20 -13.48
C GLY A 967 -12.27 -5.95 -14.71
N ARG A 968 -12.78 -4.80 -15.30
CA ARG A 968 -12.37 -3.98 -16.39
C ARG A 968 -11.11 -3.19 -15.93
N THR A 969 -10.81 -3.12 -14.60
CA THR A 969 -9.47 -2.81 -14.03
C THR A 969 -8.33 -3.63 -14.42
N ILE A 970 -7.73 -4.55 -13.60
CA ILE A 970 -7.06 -5.78 -14.11
C ILE A 970 -7.14 -6.17 -15.60
N ASN A 971 -8.00 -5.78 -16.57
CA ASN A 971 -7.72 -6.09 -17.96
C ASN A 971 -7.02 -4.96 -18.71
N ARG A 972 -7.04 -3.70 -18.37
CA ARG A 972 -6.15 -2.68 -19.07
C ARG A 972 -4.63 -2.55 -18.65
N ARG A 973 -3.86 -3.67 -18.64
CA ARG A 973 -2.48 -3.80 -18.01
C ARG A 973 -1.41 -3.87 -19.01
N VAL A 974 -0.20 -3.72 -18.51
CA VAL A 974 0.98 -4.40 -19.01
C VAL A 974 1.61 -5.29 -17.92
N VAL A 975 1.66 -6.60 -18.20
CA VAL A 975 2.39 -7.57 -17.35
C VAL A 975 3.67 -8.02 -18.06
N VAL A 976 4.61 -8.59 -17.28
CA VAL A 976 5.68 -9.43 -17.84
C VAL A 976 5.44 -10.85 -17.35
N GLU A 977 5.21 -11.73 -18.34
CA GLU A 977 5.11 -13.17 -18.06
C GLU A 977 6.48 -13.80 -18.39
N PHE A 978 7.13 -14.32 -17.34
CA PHE A 978 8.34 -15.13 -17.49
C PHE A 978 7.97 -16.60 -17.61
N TYR A 979 8.40 -17.21 -18.71
CA TYR A 979 8.32 -18.66 -18.92
C TYR A 979 9.76 -19.18 -18.93
N MET A 980 10.16 -19.80 -17.81
CA MET A 980 11.50 -20.36 -17.68
C MET A 980 11.44 -21.90 -17.66
N GLU A 981 12.33 -22.52 -18.44
CA GLU A 981 12.45 -23.98 -18.46
C GLU A 981 13.84 -24.37 -17.97
N LYS A 982 13.88 -25.25 -16.96
CA LYS A 982 15.13 -25.83 -16.40
C LYS A 982 15.23 -27.31 -16.75
N ALA A 983 16.49 -27.78 -16.88
CA ALA A 983 16.72 -29.22 -17.08
C ALA A 983 16.68 -29.90 -15.70
N GLY A 984 16.01 -31.07 -15.62
CA GLY A 984 16.10 -31.91 -14.40
C GLY A 984 17.55 -32.38 -14.17
N GLU A 985 17.86 -32.63 -12.89
CA GLU A 985 19.15 -33.24 -12.53
C GLU A 985 19.13 -34.72 -12.89
N LYS A 986 19.80 -35.07 -14.02
CA LYS A 986 19.88 -36.49 -14.41
C LYS A 986 20.49 -37.30 -13.24
N PRO A 987 19.85 -38.41 -12.82
CA PRO A 987 20.48 -39.32 -11.86
C PRO A 987 21.80 -39.80 -12.49
N LYS A 988 22.90 -39.69 -11.72
CA LYS A 988 24.14 -40.39 -12.13
C LYS A 988 23.79 -41.88 -12.12
N GLU A 989 23.82 -42.50 -13.32
CA GLU A 989 23.79 -43.98 -13.40
C GLU A 989 24.94 -44.52 -12.53
N VAL A 990 24.54 -45.14 -11.41
CA VAL A 990 25.52 -45.93 -10.62
C VAL A 990 25.62 -47.27 -11.34
N LEU A 991 26.65 -47.39 -12.20
CA LEU A 991 27.08 -48.72 -12.67
C LEU A 991 27.50 -49.53 -11.42
N PRO A 992 26.88 -50.69 -11.13
CA PRO A 992 27.27 -51.50 -9.99
C PRO A 992 28.70 -52.03 -10.22
N PRO A 993 29.54 -52.07 -9.16
CA PRO A 993 30.88 -52.64 -9.28
C PRO A 993 30.79 -54.13 -9.63
N GLN A 994 31.47 -54.47 -10.74
CA GLN A 994 31.71 -55.88 -11.09
C GLN A 994 32.54 -56.56 -9.99
N SER A 995 31.92 -57.58 -9.39
CA SER A 995 32.56 -58.82 -8.89
C SER A 995 33.90 -58.70 -8.13
N LEU A 996 33.82 -58.90 -6.81
CA LEU A 996 34.79 -59.83 -6.15
C LEU A 996 34.11 -61.20 -6.05
N LYS A 997 34.43 -62.07 -7.04
CA LYS A 997 34.43 -63.52 -6.78
C LYS A 997 35.86 -63.86 -6.33
N ASN A 998 35.88 -64.61 -5.21
CA ASN A 998 37.03 -65.18 -4.46
C ASN A 998 37.54 -64.31 -3.32
#